data_AF-A0A0A2AB70-F1
#
_entry.id   AF-A0A0A2AB70-F1
#
_cell.length_a   1.000
_cell.length_b   1.000
_cell.length_c   1.000
_cell.angle_alpha   90.00
_cell.angle_beta   90.00
_cell.angle_gamma   90.00
#
_symmetry.space_group_name_H-M   'P 1'
#
loop_
_entity.id
_entity.type
_entity.pdbx_description
1 polymer ?
#
loop_
_entity_poly.entity_id
_entity_poly.type
_entity_poly.pdbx_seq_one_letter_code
_entity_poly.pdbx_strand_id
1 'polypeptide(L)'
;MKKFFIRLFKKKSSIKFKYYFNKDKELGFVLPQILILSIGIALGITGLIAVSINRLSTNRVALLESQSRNSAESGVATVQSLLNNSKSGVLYYYWLAKTCSLDAQNSDCYTPLKGSNPNIWPGIPVKGYFPDLSNMYWTDTGGLWCNGRKNCLGRQIAPKCTYLGSVNSGSIPWFSYSSGLTNLLDRNKDKVGFDVKGTKSNYQQSFSLKATDFVGSEASGSTALVIEGFSQPINSPNTNISSNKLRADISITKIVTPQAFGVISAGENEADGDFNLGQSLYMGNFRVSGDKVGSIIWRKNIYFNSDCAKIGSKIGAIRNHLPDNAKGSGGIWMQPISFPPKPSFKSNKGIINLDSIVCHKKNQSNCEILSSSINTFPSTERIVTIDDLFVYGKDGVFEITTSNQSRIKLLVRGSIHVANKGHICHKKKGSTQCGSGDPENLTIMFEQPGQNSLPSIGTLQGKSELACSSNGGITLRENKEIPFNTFIVSNTTGKRTSDKFSAFVYGPKTTFSTTKSLAPYYQKPVTGMRNIVISRGVYGFIDNPDGPKHDRSPRLIKSPNGKLIPFQNKTSRYWDSYMNNLEIIATGRKISNPGSTHYDNVALVWDKKNRFYSLRGMNITSNFQSGGNNISTEGQLVPINVNGGYVPLGNTPFTLAPNGQSWISYYGIELEKNEQKVDKNFKSIVWMKNVCFDDSGFINWDFDLDLSTKLVERFGNIDFNYGVPYYRGQSVRVWDTLRNFD
;
A
#
# COMPACT_ATOMS: atom_id res chain seq x y z
N MET A 1 32.52 -12.69 68.33
CA MET A 1 32.89 -13.98 67.69
C MET A 1 34.26 -14.54 68.17
N LYS A 2 34.72 -14.19 69.38
CA LYS A 2 36.02 -14.62 69.96
C LYS A 2 35.91 -15.85 70.88
N LYS A 3 34.69 -16.34 71.15
CA LYS A 3 34.42 -17.50 72.04
C LYS A 3 34.17 -18.84 71.31
N PHE A 4 34.08 -18.85 69.98
CA PHE A 4 33.84 -20.10 69.22
C PHE A 4 35.13 -20.82 68.83
N PHE A 5 36.23 -20.08 68.64
CA PHE A 5 37.52 -20.66 68.22
C PHE A 5 38.25 -21.45 69.32
N ILE A 6 37.96 -21.21 70.60
CA ILE A 6 38.63 -21.89 71.72
C ILE A 6 38.07 -23.30 71.98
N ARG A 7 36.93 -23.67 71.38
CA ARG A 7 36.29 -24.98 71.62
C ARG A 7 36.70 -26.09 70.66
N LEU A 8 37.34 -25.78 69.54
CA LEU A 8 37.73 -26.77 68.51
C LEU A 8 39.09 -27.45 68.77
N PHE A 9 39.90 -26.96 69.70
CA PHE A 9 41.22 -27.55 70.00
C PHE A 9 41.27 -28.40 71.27
N LYS A 10 40.11 -28.80 71.81
CA LYS A 10 40.03 -29.57 73.06
C LYS A 10 39.45 -30.97 72.87
N LYS A 11 40.05 -31.79 71.99
CA LYS A 11 40.11 -33.26 72.17
C LYS A 11 41.00 -33.97 71.14
N LYS A 12 41.97 -34.71 71.68
CA LYS A 12 42.74 -35.83 71.11
C LYS A 12 43.56 -35.56 69.84
N SER A 13 44.82 -35.18 70.06
CA SER A 13 45.95 -35.82 69.38
C SER A 13 47.02 -36.08 70.42
N SER A 14 47.13 -37.33 70.85
CA SER A 14 48.31 -37.84 71.56
C SER A 14 49.14 -38.57 70.51
N ILE A 15 50.28 -38.01 70.10
CA ILE A 15 51.45 -38.74 69.59
C ILE A 15 52.66 -37.85 69.88
N LYS A 16 53.70 -38.52 70.38
CA LYS A 16 54.88 -38.03 71.10
C LYS A 16 55.73 -37.03 70.30
N PHE A 17 55.96 -35.83 70.84
CA PHE A 17 57.20 -35.07 70.62
C PHE A 17 58.11 -35.30 71.84
N LYS A 18 58.83 -36.42 71.83
CA LYS A 18 59.94 -36.69 72.73
C LYS A 18 61.19 -36.75 71.83
N TYR A 19 62.22 -36.00 72.19
CA TYR A 19 63.45 -35.67 71.45
C TYR A 19 63.42 -34.35 70.68
N TYR A 20 63.89 -33.27 71.31
CA TYR A 20 65.02 -32.46 70.83
C TYR A 20 65.26 -31.27 71.78
N PHE A 21 65.56 -31.53 73.06
CA PHE A 21 66.23 -30.54 73.91
C PHE A 21 67.06 -31.29 74.94
N ASN A 22 68.26 -31.72 74.52
CA ASN A 22 69.33 -31.96 75.48
C ASN A 22 70.29 -30.78 75.40
N LYS A 23 70.61 -30.23 76.56
CA LYS A 23 71.67 -29.24 76.74
C LYS A 23 72.98 -29.86 76.27
N ASP A 24 73.67 -29.18 75.36
CA ASP A 24 75.09 -28.89 75.57
C ASP A 24 75.51 -27.66 74.77
N LYS A 25 76.54 -27.01 75.29
CA LYS A 25 76.99 -25.66 75.01
C LYS A 25 77.41 -25.49 73.55
N GLU A 26 76.66 -24.72 72.78
CA GLU A 26 77.16 -23.64 71.91
C GLU A 26 75.98 -22.76 71.47
N LEU A 27 76.07 -21.48 71.81
CA LEU A 27 75.04 -20.48 71.55
C LEU A 27 75.07 -20.08 70.07
N GLY A 28 73.98 -20.36 69.38
CA GLY A 28 73.57 -19.58 68.20
C GLY A 28 73.22 -20.45 67.00
N PHE A 29 71.96 -20.90 66.90
CA PHE A 29 71.31 -21.20 65.60
C PHE A 29 69.81 -21.51 65.71
N VAL A 30 69.22 -21.50 66.92
CA VAL A 30 67.78 -21.76 67.11
C VAL A 30 66.91 -20.55 66.77
N LEU A 31 67.36 -19.33 67.07
CA LEU A 31 66.61 -18.10 66.80
C LEU A 31 66.39 -17.84 65.29
N PRO A 32 67.42 -17.96 64.42
CA PRO A 32 67.24 -17.75 62.97
C PRO A 32 66.30 -18.76 62.32
N GLN A 33 66.34 -20.03 62.74
CA GLN A 33 65.47 -21.08 62.19
C GLN A 33 64.01 -20.88 62.59
N ILE A 34 63.73 -20.47 63.84
CA ILE A 34 62.38 -20.10 64.28
C ILE A 34 61.91 -18.84 63.55
N LEU A 35 62.80 -17.86 63.32
CA LEU A 35 62.49 -16.64 62.58
C LEU A 35 62.14 -16.93 61.11
N ILE A 36 62.91 -17.77 60.43
CA ILE A 36 62.66 -18.17 59.04
C ILE A 36 61.37 -18.97 58.93
N LEU A 37 61.09 -19.87 59.87
CA LEU A 37 59.84 -20.64 59.89
C LEU A 37 58.62 -19.73 60.14
N SER A 38 58.74 -18.76 61.05
CA SER A 38 57.67 -17.81 61.35
C SER A 38 57.45 -16.80 60.22
N ILE A 39 58.50 -16.35 59.52
CA ILE A 39 58.39 -15.56 58.29
C ILE A 39 57.75 -16.37 57.17
N GLY A 40 58.14 -17.65 56.99
CA GLY A 40 57.56 -18.54 55.97
C GLY A 40 56.07 -18.82 56.20
N ILE A 41 55.66 -19.03 57.45
CA ILE A 41 54.25 -19.21 57.83
C ILE A 41 53.48 -17.89 57.64
N ALA A 42 54.05 -16.75 58.03
CA ALA A 42 53.41 -15.45 57.86
C ALA A 42 53.17 -15.14 56.37
N LEU A 43 54.20 -15.31 55.53
CA LEU A 43 54.12 -15.11 54.07
C LEU A 43 53.11 -16.06 53.42
N GLY A 44 53.08 -17.34 53.83
CA GLY A 44 52.12 -18.33 53.35
C GLY A 44 50.68 -18.01 53.72
N ILE A 45 50.42 -17.56 54.95
CA ILE A 45 49.09 -17.14 55.41
C ILE A 45 48.66 -15.86 54.69
N THR A 46 49.52 -14.85 54.55
CA THR A 46 49.19 -13.65 53.78
C THR A 46 48.94 -13.95 52.30
N GLY A 47 49.68 -14.88 51.70
CA GLY A 47 49.47 -15.33 50.33
C GLY A 47 48.12 -16.04 50.16
N LEU A 48 47.76 -16.94 51.08
CA LEU A 48 46.48 -17.64 51.06
C LEU A 48 45.28 -16.70 51.32
N ILE A 49 45.43 -15.73 52.22
CA ILE A 49 44.42 -14.70 52.47
C ILE A 49 44.28 -13.79 51.24
N ALA A 50 45.39 -13.35 50.63
CA ALA A 50 45.36 -12.52 49.42
C ALA A 50 44.75 -13.27 48.23
N VAL A 51 45.07 -14.55 48.02
CA VAL A 51 44.47 -15.38 46.98
C VAL A 51 42.98 -15.62 47.25
N SER A 52 42.59 -15.87 48.50
CA SER A 52 41.18 -16.06 48.86
C SER A 52 40.36 -14.78 48.71
N ILE A 53 40.91 -13.64 49.13
CA ILE A 53 40.30 -12.31 48.96
C ILE A 53 40.22 -11.97 47.47
N ASN A 54 41.28 -12.18 46.69
CA ASN A 54 41.26 -11.93 45.25
C ASN A 54 40.26 -12.84 44.53
N ARG A 55 40.15 -14.12 44.91
CA ARG A 55 39.19 -15.07 44.33
C ARG A 55 37.74 -14.75 44.72
N LEU A 56 37.50 -14.33 45.97
CA LEU A 56 36.18 -13.88 46.44
C LEU A 56 35.78 -12.53 45.81
N SER A 57 36.73 -11.62 45.67
CA SER A 57 36.60 -10.33 45.00
C SER A 57 36.24 -10.51 43.52
N THR A 58 37.05 -11.29 42.77
CA THR A 58 36.78 -11.58 41.35
C THR A 58 35.45 -12.31 41.16
N ASN A 59 35.09 -13.26 42.02
CA ASN A 59 33.78 -13.91 41.95
C ASN A 59 32.61 -12.96 42.22
N ARG A 60 32.76 -12.02 43.17
CA ARG A 60 31.72 -11.03 43.48
C ARG A 60 31.57 -10.01 42.34
N VAL A 61 32.68 -9.51 41.81
CA VAL A 61 32.69 -8.57 40.67
C VAL A 61 32.09 -9.25 39.43
N ALA A 62 32.51 -10.47 39.10
CA ALA A 62 31.96 -11.23 37.98
C ALA A 62 30.47 -11.54 38.15
N LEU A 63 30.01 -11.83 39.37
CA LEU A 63 28.60 -12.02 39.67
C LEU A 63 27.80 -10.73 39.45
N LEU A 64 28.26 -9.60 39.99
CA LEU A 64 27.59 -8.31 39.85
C LEU A 64 27.57 -7.83 38.40
N GLU A 65 28.66 -8.06 37.66
CA GLU A 65 28.76 -7.82 36.22
C GLU A 65 27.79 -8.69 35.43
N SER A 66 27.69 -9.98 35.75
CA SER A 66 26.71 -10.87 35.14
C SER A 66 25.28 -10.42 35.43
N GLN A 67 24.99 -9.96 36.66
CA GLN A 67 23.67 -9.45 37.02
C GLN A 67 23.32 -8.15 36.30
N SER A 68 24.23 -7.19 36.21
CA SER A 68 23.99 -5.92 35.50
C SER A 68 23.84 -6.16 33.99
N ARG A 69 24.64 -7.06 33.40
CA ARG A 69 24.47 -7.49 32.01
C ARG A 69 23.14 -8.20 31.77
N ASN A 70 22.77 -9.17 32.60
CA ASN A 70 21.49 -9.89 32.49
C ASN A 70 20.30 -8.91 32.63
N SER A 71 20.46 -7.86 33.44
CA SER A 71 19.45 -6.80 33.59
C SER A 71 19.30 -6.00 32.29
N ALA A 72 20.40 -5.64 31.64
CA ALA A 72 20.37 -4.94 30.35
C ALA A 72 19.78 -5.80 29.23
N GLU A 73 20.15 -7.09 29.16
CA GLU A 73 19.58 -8.06 28.21
C GLU A 73 18.08 -8.26 28.46
N SER A 74 17.65 -8.30 29.74
CA SER A 74 16.22 -8.33 30.13
C SER A 74 15.48 -7.06 29.72
N GLY A 75 16.14 -5.89 29.79
CA GLY A 75 15.61 -4.64 29.28
C GLY A 75 15.36 -4.69 27.77
N VAL A 76 16.32 -5.21 26.99
CA VAL A 76 16.15 -5.41 25.53
C VAL A 76 14.93 -6.29 25.26
N ALA A 77 14.82 -7.43 25.93
CA ALA A 77 13.68 -8.33 25.77
C ALA A 77 12.34 -7.70 26.19
N THR A 78 12.34 -6.87 27.24
CA THR A 78 11.16 -6.15 27.72
C THR A 78 10.67 -5.13 26.69
N VAL A 79 11.58 -4.28 26.17
CA VAL A 79 11.26 -3.32 25.10
C VAL A 79 10.77 -4.06 23.85
N GLN A 80 11.46 -5.15 23.45
CA GLN A 80 11.06 -5.93 22.30
C GLN A 80 9.66 -6.54 22.46
N SER A 81 9.37 -7.13 23.61
CA SER A 81 8.05 -7.71 23.93
C SER A 81 6.95 -6.65 23.92
N LEU A 82 7.21 -5.47 24.51
CA LEU A 82 6.27 -4.36 24.55
C LEU A 82 5.95 -3.84 23.16
N LEU A 83 6.98 -3.54 22.35
CA LEU A 83 6.79 -2.97 21.01
C LEU A 83 6.29 -4.00 19.99
N ASN A 84 6.54 -5.29 20.20
CA ASN A 84 5.95 -6.38 19.40
C ASN A 84 4.58 -6.84 19.90
N ASN A 85 3.99 -6.20 20.92
CA ASN A 85 2.73 -6.64 21.50
C ASN A 85 1.58 -6.53 20.48
N SER A 86 1.02 -7.69 20.11
CA SER A 86 0.01 -7.80 19.07
C SER A 86 -1.37 -7.26 19.44
N LYS A 87 -1.63 -6.96 20.71
CA LYS A 87 -2.92 -6.40 21.16
C LYS A 87 -3.08 -4.93 20.80
N SER A 88 -1.98 -4.18 20.66
CA SER A 88 -2.01 -2.76 20.29
C SER A 88 -1.23 -2.54 19.01
N GLY A 89 -1.94 -2.54 17.87
CA GLY A 89 -1.35 -2.34 16.54
C GLY A 89 -0.56 -1.03 16.36
N VAL A 90 -0.76 -0.06 17.27
CA VAL A 90 -0.05 1.22 17.30
C VAL A 90 1.39 1.05 17.81
N LEU A 91 1.63 0.12 18.74
CA LEU A 91 2.94 -0.03 19.41
C LEU A 91 4.05 -0.41 18.43
N TYR A 92 3.71 -1.16 17.38
CA TYR A 92 4.64 -1.54 16.32
C TYR A 92 5.33 -0.33 15.65
N TYR A 93 4.66 0.82 15.56
CA TYR A 93 5.25 2.00 14.93
C TYR A 93 6.38 2.60 15.76
N TYR A 94 6.38 2.43 17.09
CA TYR A 94 7.45 2.96 17.95
C TYR A 94 8.81 2.29 17.74
N TRP A 95 8.87 1.18 17.01
CA TRP A 95 10.15 0.68 16.48
C TRP A 95 10.87 1.72 15.62
N LEU A 96 10.12 2.59 14.95
CA LEU A 96 10.66 3.66 14.11
C LEU A 96 11.04 4.93 14.90
N ALA A 97 10.78 4.97 16.21
CA ALA A 97 10.98 6.18 16.99
C ALA A 97 12.47 6.44 17.29
N LYS A 98 12.90 7.69 17.17
CA LYS A 98 14.17 8.18 17.70
C LYS A 98 13.94 8.96 18.99
N THR A 99 14.49 8.48 20.10
CA THR A 99 14.24 9.04 21.43
C THR A 99 15.49 8.99 22.29
N CYS A 100 15.55 9.86 23.29
CA CYS A 100 16.58 9.78 24.32
C CYS A 100 15.97 9.98 25.70
N SER A 101 16.51 9.31 26.71
CA SER A 101 16.10 9.48 28.10
C SER A 101 16.52 10.85 28.65
N LEU A 102 15.86 11.30 29.72
CA LEU A 102 16.27 12.48 30.50
C LEU A 102 17.62 12.29 31.19
N ASP A 103 18.00 11.06 31.50
CA ASP A 103 19.23 10.71 32.22
C ASP A 103 20.36 10.21 31.31
N ALA A 104 20.15 10.24 29.99
CA ALA A 104 21.13 9.80 29.01
C ALA A 104 22.20 10.87 28.78
N GLN A 105 23.46 10.44 28.64
CA GLN A 105 24.55 11.32 28.25
C GLN A 105 24.39 11.72 26.78
N ASN A 106 24.93 12.88 26.37
CA ASN A 106 24.84 13.31 24.97
C ASN A 106 25.51 12.32 23.99
N SER A 107 26.48 11.53 24.45
CA SER A 107 27.11 10.44 23.69
C SER A 107 26.23 9.19 23.52
N ASP A 108 25.19 9.06 24.35
CA ASP A 108 24.20 7.97 24.25
C ASP A 108 23.06 8.35 23.30
N CYS A 109 22.81 9.65 23.12
CA CYS A 109 21.77 10.17 22.22
C CYS A 109 22.28 10.32 20.78
N TYR A 110 21.39 10.13 19.82
CA TYR A 110 21.63 10.47 18.43
C TYR A 110 21.86 11.99 18.24
N THR A 111 22.79 12.35 17.36
CA THR A 111 23.04 13.76 17.00
C THR A 111 22.23 14.13 15.76
N PRO A 112 21.31 15.11 15.83
CA PRO A 112 20.47 15.48 14.68
C PRO A 112 21.33 15.99 13.52
N LEU A 113 20.86 15.75 12.28
CA LEU A 113 21.43 16.40 11.10
C LEU A 113 21.16 17.91 11.23
N LYS A 114 22.20 18.75 11.12
CA LYS A 114 22.05 20.22 11.19
C LYS A 114 21.00 20.70 10.19
N GLY A 115 19.96 21.40 10.66
CA GLY A 115 18.91 21.98 9.84
C GLY A 115 17.69 21.09 9.55
N SER A 116 17.57 19.91 10.16
CA SER A 116 16.40 19.04 9.97
C SER A 116 15.13 19.61 10.63
N ASN A 117 14.04 19.70 9.88
CA ASN A 117 12.70 19.97 10.44
C ASN A 117 12.34 18.86 11.45
N PRO A 118 11.91 19.18 12.69
CA PRO A 118 11.62 18.17 13.71
C PRO A 118 10.56 17.15 13.28
N ASN A 119 9.66 17.53 12.36
CA ASN A 119 8.58 16.68 11.88
C ASN A 119 8.98 15.84 10.65
N ILE A 120 10.17 16.02 10.08
CA ILE A 120 10.63 15.27 8.91
C ILE A 120 11.73 14.30 9.34
N TRP A 121 11.56 13.02 9.02
CA TRP A 121 12.55 11.97 9.23
C TRP A 121 13.92 12.36 8.68
N PRO A 122 15.04 12.17 9.42
CA PRO A 122 15.17 11.47 10.71
C PRO A 122 14.73 12.26 11.96
N GLY A 123 14.27 13.51 11.81
CA GLY A 123 13.76 14.34 12.90
C GLY A 123 14.83 14.79 13.89
N ILE A 124 14.38 15.48 14.94
CA ILE A 124 15.20 15.82 16.11
C ILE A 124 14.76 14.90 17.25
N PRO A 125 15.66 14.10 17.86
CA PRO A 125 15.29 13.23 18.97
C PRO A 125 14.81 14.07 20.14
N VAL A 126 13.75 13.63 20.81
CA VAL A 126 13.25 14.34 21.98
C VAL A 126 13.63 13.65 23.28
N LYS A 127 14.06 14.45 24.25
CA LYS A 127 14.49 13.96 25.57
C LYS A 127 13.28 13.70 26.45
N GLY A 128 13.23 12.52 27.05
CA GLY A 128 12.25 12.11 28.05
C GLY A 128 10.88 11.69 27.52
N TYR A 129 10.67 11.63 26.21
CA TYR A 129 9.39 11.18 25.67
C TYR A 129 9.47 10.54 24.28
N PHE A 130 8.50 9.67 23.99
CA PHE A 130 8.28 9.10 22.67
C PHE A 130 7.41 10.01 21.79
N PRO A 131 7.86 10.38 20.57
CA PRO A 131 7.13 11.31 19.71
C PRO A 131 5.83 10.69 19.19
N ASP A 132 4.87 11.56 18.83
CA ASP A 132 3.70 11.17 18.05
C ASP A 132 4.11 10.96 16.59
N LEU A 133 4.29 9.69 16.21
CA LEU A 133 4.74 9.29 14.88
C LEU A 133 3.73 9.60 13.78
N SER A 134 2.49 9.92 14.12
CA SER A 134 1.48 10.34 13.14
C SER A 134 1.65 11.79 12.68
N ASN A 135 2.46 12.58 13.40
CA ASN A 135 2.86 13.94 13.01
C ASN A 135 4.28 13.98 12.41
N MET A 136 4.92 12.82 12.25
CA MET A 136 6.21 12.71 11.58
C MET A 136 6.03 12.25 10.13
N TYR A 137 6.92 12.72 9.25
CA TYR A 137 6.86 12.51 7.82
C TYR A 137 8.16 11.89 7.30
N TRP A 138 8.05 10.89 6.43
CA TRP A 138 9.17 10.43 5.63
C TRP A 138 9.64 11.56 4.71
N THR A 139 10.96 11.69 4.55
CA THR A 139 11.57 12.61 3.59
C THR A 139 11.00 12.34 2.19
N ASP A 140 10.57 13.39 1.48
CA ASP A 140 10.08 13.26 0.11
C ASP A 140 11.22 13.19 -0.91
N THR A 141 11.97 12.10 -0.88
CA THR A 141 13.10 11.87 -1.77
C THR A 141 12.64 11.87 -3.23
N GLY A 142 13.10 12.86 -4.00
CA GLY A 142 12.75 13.03 -5.41
C GLY A 142 11.48 13.85 -5.69
N GLY A 143 10.86 14.43 -4.65
CA GLY A 143 9.69 15.32 -4.83
C GLY A 143 8.43 14.61 -5.32
N LEU A 144 8.38 13.27 -5.24
CA LEU A 144 7.34 12.45 -5.85
C LEU A 144 6.01 12.54 -5.08
N TRP A 145 6.06 12.64 -3.75
CA TRP A 145 4.86 12.75 -2.94
C TRP A 145 4.35 14.19 -2.84
N CYS A 146 5.23 15.17 -2.70
CA CYS A 146 4.78 16.55 -2.60
C CYS A 146 4.47 17.16 -3.96
N ASN A 147 5.12 16.68 -5.03
CA ASN A 147 4.86 17.07 -6.42
C ASN A 147 4.76 18.60 -6.61
N GLY A 148 5.68 19.34 -5.96
CA GLY A 148 5.73 20.81 -6.02
C GLY A 148 4.71 21.58 -5.17
N ARG A 149 3.84 20.91 -4.38
CA ARG A 149 2.94 21.59 -3.42
C ARG A 149 3.72 22.30 -2.32
N LYS A 150 3.41 23.59 -2.12
CA LYS A 150 3.89 24.35 -0.96
C LYS A 150 3.31 23.77 0.33
N ASN A 151 4.09 23.78 1.41
CA ASN A 151 3.73 23.26 2.75
C ASN A 151 3.53 21.74 2.85
N CYS A 152 3.91 20.96 1.84
CA CYS A 152 3.96 19.52 1.95
C CYS A 152 5.28 19.08 2.62
N LEU A 153 5.17 18.30 3.70
CA LEU A 153 6.32 17.79 4.46
C LEU A 153 6.78 16.40 4.01
N GLY A 154 5.92 15.67 3.28
CA GLY A 154 6.14 14.29 2.86
C GLY A 154 4.99 13.37 3.24
N ARG A 155 5.28 12.08 3.42
CA ARG A 155 4.30 11.04 3.77
C ARG A 155 4.32 10.76 5.26
N GLN A 156 3.17 10.79 5.94
CA GLN A 156 3.12 10.45 7.36
C GLN A 156 3.64 9.03 7.64
N ILE A 157 4.45 8.89 8.69
CA ILE A 157 5.08 7.62 9.06
C ILE A 157 4.05 6.63 9.63
N ALA A 158 3.12 7.14 10.42
CA ALA A 158 2.10 6.35 11.11
C ALA A 158 0.68 6.92 10.86
N PRO A 159 -0.37 6.08 10.96
CA PRO A 159 -1.74 6.52 10.74
C PRO A 159 -2.25 7.45 11.86
N LYS A 160 -3.06 8.46 11.51
CA LYS A 160 -3.81 9.27 12.50
C LYS A 160 -5.12 8.63 12.93
N CYS A 161 -5.74 7.83 12.06
CA CYS A 161 -7.06 7.28 12.27
C CYS A 161 -7.00 5.76 12.43
N THR A 162 -7.90 5.22 13.23
CA THR A 162 -8.24 3.79 13.16
C THR A 162 -8.93 3.51 11.83
N TYR A 163 -8.86 2.26 11.37
CA TYR A 163 -9.49 1.85 10.13
C TYR A 163 -11.01 1.78 10.27
N LEU A 164 -11.71 2.21 9.23
CA LEU A 164 -13.18 2.25 9.15
C LEU A 164 -13.71 0.87 8.73
N GLY A 165 -14.68 0.34 9.46
CA GLY A 165 -15.39 -0.90 9.10
C GLY A 165 -16.89 -0.76 9.34
N SER A 166 -17.51 -1.81 9.87
CA SER A 166 -18.86 -1.77 10.45
C SER A 166 -18.97 -0.69 11.54
N VAL A 167 -17.91 -0.52 12.33
CA VAL A 167 -17.76 0.51 13.37
C VAL A 167 -16.99 1.71 12.82
N ASN A 168 -17.35 2.91 13.29
CA ASN A 168 -16.72 4.16 12.89
C ASN A 168 -15.21 4.18 13.12
N SER A 169 -14.50 4.82 12.19
CA SER A 169 -13.13 5.27 12.42
C SER A 169 -13.08 6.39 13.45
N GLY A 170 -12.05 6.37 14.28
CA GLY A 170 -11.74 7.40 15.27
C GLY A 170 -10.28 7.83 15.18
N SER A 171 -9.93 8.91 15.86
CA SER A 171 -8.53 9.31 16.00
C SER A 171 -7.79 8.33 16.92
N ILE A 172 -6.58 7.95 16.56
CA ILE A 172 -5.70 7.16 17.43
C ILE A 172 -5.17 8.08 18.53
N PRO A 173 -5.33 7.72 19.83
CA PRO A 173 -4.84 8.53 20.94
C PRO A 173 -3.34 8.35 21.15
N TRP A 174 -2.53 8.80 20.17
CA TRP A 174 -1.07 8.67 20.19
C TRP A 174 -0.44 9.19 21.48
N PHE A 175 -0.96 10.30 22.02
CA PHE A 175 -0.50 10.85 23.29
C PHE A 175 -0.60 9.86 24.46
N SER A 176 -1.69 9.08 24.55
CA SER A 176 -1.87 8.09 25.61
C SER A 176 -0.87 6.95 25.49
N TYR A 177 -0.60 6.48 24.27
CA TYR A 177 0.43 5.45 24.03
C TYR A 177 1.83 5.97 24.34
N SER A 178 2.17 7.18 23.86
CA SER A 178 3.46 7.81 24.13
C SER A 178 3.68 8.03 25.64
N SER A 179 2.66 8.50 26.36
CA SER A 179 2.72 8.70 27.82
C SER A 179 2.89 7.40 28.59
N GLY A 180 2.31 6.29 28.11
CA GLY A 180 2.56 4.98 28.69
C GLY A 180 4.00 4.51 28.51
N LEU A 181 4.63 4.88 27.39
CA LEU A 181 6.03 4.52 27.08
C LEU A 181 7.06 5.45 27.73
N THR A 182 6.70 6.68 28.12
CA THR A 182 7.64 7.63 28.71
C THR A 182 8.24 7.16 30.03
N ASN A 183 7.58 6.24 30.74
CA ASN A 183 8.14 5.61 31.94
C ASN A 183 9.46 4.87 31.65
N LEU A 184 9.67 4.39 30.41
CA LEU A 184 10.94 3.77 30.02
C LEU A 184 12.08 4.78 29.82
N LEU A 185 11.75 6.06 29.61
CA LEU A 185 12.68 7.15 29.30
C LEU A 185 12.81 8.18 30.44
N ASP A 186 12.24 7.86 31.60
CA ASP A 186 12.29 8.72 32.76
C ASP A 186 13.63 8.56 33.51
N ARG A 187 13.76 9.17 34.70
CA ARG A 187 14.97 9.04 35.53
C ARG A 187 14.95 7.80 36.42
N ASN A 188 13.85 7.04 36.42
CA ASN A 188 13.66 5.88 37.25
C ASN A 188 14.24 4.64 36.56
N LYS A 189 14.42 3.57 37.34
CA LYS A 189 14.93 2.30 36.85
C LYS A 189 13.84 1.26 36.92
N ASP A 190 13.59 0.60 35.79
CA ASP A 190 12.61 -0.46 35.66
C ASP A 190 13.14 -1.73 36.30
N LYS A 191 12.35 -2.35 37.19
CA LYS A 191 12.76 -3.56 37.89
C LYS A 191 12.67 -4.79 36.98
N VAL A 192 13.66 -5.68 37.08
CA VAL A 192 13.65 -6.97 36.38
C VAL A 192 13.10 -8.06 37.30
N GLY A 193 11.96 -8.67 36.91
CA GLY A 193 11.34 -9.79 37.62
C GLY A 193 10.36 -9.41 38.73
N PHE A 194 9.70 -10.41 39.30
CA PHE A 194 8.84 -10.30 40.48
C PHE A 194 9.60 -10.75 41.73
N ASP A 195 9.37 -10.11 42.88
CA ASP A 195 9.88 -10.59 44.17
C ASP A 195 9.32 -11.99 44.45
N VAL A 196 10.09 -13.04 44.14
CA VAL A 196 9.70 -14.42 44.43
C VAL A 196 9.94 -14.64 45.92
N LYS A 197 8.86 -14.74 46.70
CA LYS A 197 8.90 -15.07 48.13
C LYS A 197 9.80 -16.30 48.35
N GLY A 198 10.92 -16.10 49.05
CA GLY A 198 11.87 -17.16 49.40
C GLY A 198 13.22 -17.13 48.66
N THR A 199 13.41 -16.23 47.69
CA THR A 199 14.73 -16.05 47.04
C THR A 199 15.65 -15.18 47.90
N LYS A 200 16.78 -15.75 48.35
CA LYS A 200 17.83 -15.04 49.12
C LYS A 200 18.77 -14.25 48.20
N SER A 201 18.25 -13.37 47.35
CA SER A 201 19.12 -12.40 46.66
C SER A 201 19.37 -11.22 47.60
N ASN A 202 20.63 -10.77 47.72
CA ASN A 202 20.94 -9.49 48.38
C ASN A 202 20.86 -8.30 47.41
N TYR A 203 20.65 -8.58 46.12
CA TYR A 203 20.69 -7.61 45.04
C TYR A 203 19.43 -7.67 44.17
N GLN A 204 18.84 -6.51 43.89
CA GLN A 204 17.78 -6.29 42.93
C GLN A 204 18.39 -5.91 41.58
N GLN A 205 17.82 -6.44 40.51
CA GLN A 205 18.17 -6.12 39.13
C GLN A 205 17.22 -5.06 38.57
N SER A 206 17.76 -4.07 37.88
CA SER A 206 16.96 -3.03 37.23
C SER A 206 17.63 -2.56 35.93
N PHE A 207 16.88 -1.92 35.03
CA PHE A 207 17.41 -1.36 33.79
C PHE A 207 16.85 0.04 33.52
N SER A 208 17.49 0.76 32.62
CA SER A 208 17.04 2.06 32.09
C SER A 208 17.29 2.09 30.59
N LEU A 209 16.26 2.45 29.81
CA LEU A 209 16.40 2.68 28.38
C LEU A 209 16.95 4.09 28.13
N LYS A 210 18.18 4.17 27.62
CA LYS A 210 18.87 5.44 27.39
C LYS A 210 18.49 6.07 26.06
N ALA A 211 18.39 5.29 24.99
CA ALA A 211 18.05 5.81 23.68
C ALA A 211 17.49 4.75 22.73
N THR A 212 16.68 5.21 21.77
CA THR A 212 16.28 4.45 20.58
C THR A 212 16.70 5.22 19.33
N ASP A 213 17.25 4.52 18.34
CA ASP A 213 17.66 5.13 17.08
C ASP A 213 17.35 4.20 15.90
N PHE A 214 16.24 4.45 15.21
CA PHE A 214 15.93 3.73 13.97
C PHE A 214 16.71 4.31 12.79
N VAL A 215 17.31 3.42 11.99
CA VAL A 215 17.99 3.72 10.74
C VAL A 215 17.45 2.79 9.68
N GLY A 216 16.81 3.35 8.65
CA GLY A 216 16.21 2.56 7.59
C GLY A 216 15.22 3.33 6.74
N SER A 217 14.35 2.57 6.09
CA SER A 217 13.29 3.04 5.21
C SER A 217 11.92 2.51 5.65
N GLU A 218 10.87 2.86 4.92
CA GLU A 218 9.52 2.29 5.12
C GLU A 218 9.48 0.75 4.92
N ALA A 219 10.42 0.18 4.18
CA ALA A 219 10.44 -1.26 3.90
C ALA A 219 11.12 -2.08 4.99
N SER A 220 12.27 -1.60 5.48
CA SER A 220 13.12 -2.30 6.45
C SER A 220 14.18 -1.37 7.03
N GLY A 221 14.77 -1.78 8.16
CA GLY A 221 15.84 -1.06 8.82
C GLY A 221 16.30 -1.74 10.11
N SER A 222 17.03 -1.01 10.93
CA SER A 222 17.47 -1.44 12.25
C SER A 222 17.18 -0.37 13.29
N THR A 223 16.74 -0.78 14.47
CA THR A 223 16.63 0.11 15.64
C THR A 223 17.74 -0.23 16.62
N ALA A 224 18.66 0.70 16.82
CA ALA A 224 19.64 0.62 17.88
C ALA A 224 18.97 1.00 19.21
N LEU A 225 19.17 0.16 20.22
CA LEU A 225 18.77 0.40 21.61
C LEU A 225 20.03 0.58 22.45
N VAL A 226 20.05 1.62 23.28
CA VAL A 226 21.05 1.80 24.32
C VAL A 226 20.36 1.56 25.66
N ILE A 227 20.75 0.52 26.39
CA ILE A 227 20.15 0.15 27.68
C ILE A 227 21.26 0.02 28.71
N GLU A 228 21.04 0.57 29.90
CA GLU A 228 21.93 0.40 31.04
C GLU A 228 21.25 -0.49 32.08
N GLY A 229 21.87 -1.62 32.40
CA GLY A 229 21.43 -2.54 33.45
C GLY A 229 22.21 -2.27 34.74
N PHE A 230 21.54 -2.46 35.88
CA PHE A 230 22.06 -2.17 37.21
C PHE A 230 21.88 -3.36 38.14
N SER A 231 22.86 -3.58 39.01
CA SER A 231 22.71 -4.41 40.21
C SER A 231 22.77 -3.51 41.44
N GLN A 232 21.70 -3.55 42.24
CA GLN A 232 21.48 -2.66 43.38
C GLN A 232 21.21 -3.49 44.64
N PRO A 233 21.71 -3.13 45.82
CA PRO A 233 21.41 -3.86 47.04
C PRO A 233 19.94 -3.61 47.44
N ILE A 234 19.23 -4.67 47.83
CA ILE A 234 17.79 -4.57 48.19
C ILE A 234 17.55 -3.55 49.31
N ASN A 235 18.48 -3.46 50.26
CA ASN A 235 18.39 -2.58 51.42
C ASN A 235 18.83 -1.12 51.12
N SER A 236 19.34 -0.85 49.92
CA SER A 236 19.72 0.51 49.48
C SER A 236 19.51 0.63 47.96
N PRO A 237 18.25 0.64 47.48
CA PRO A 237 17.91 0.53 46.07
C PRO A 237 18.32 1.74 45.22
N ASN A 238 18.83 2.81 45.83
CA ASN A 238 19.34 4.00 45.13
C ASN A 238 20.86 3.92 44.89
N THR A 239 21.55 2.94 45.47
CA THR A 239 22.99 2.76 45.33
C THR A 239 23.27 1.74 44.23
N ASN A 240 24.05 2.13 43.22
CA ASN A 240 24.42 1.24 42.13
C ASN A 240 25.75 0.59 42.51
N ILE A 241 25.80 -0.73 42.53
CA ILE A 241 27.03 -1.47 42.86
C ILE A 241 27.73 -1.92 41.57
N SER A 242 26.97 -2.13 40.50
CA SER A 242 27.50 -2.37 39.16
C SER A 242 26.49 -1.84 38.14
N SER A 243 27.00 -1.24 37.07
CA SER A 243 26.23 -0.99 35.86
C SER A 243 26.90 -1.59 34.61
N ASN A 244 26.07 -1.98 33.66
CA ASN A 244 26.52 -2.46 32.36
C ASN A 244 25.67 -1.81 31.27
N LYS A 245 26.32 -1.08 30.37
CA LYS A 245 25.65 -0.41 29.25
C LYS A 245 25.77 -1.28 28.01
N LEU A 246 24.62 -1.68 27.48
CA LEU A 246 24.44 -2.56 26.34
C LEU A 246 23.95 -1.76 25.12
N ARG A 247 24.59 -1.99 23.97
CA ARG A 247 24.05 -1.57 22.66
C ARG A 247 23.54 -2.78 21.90
N ALA A 248 22.26 -2.74 21.56
CA ALA A 248 21.57 -3.81 20.84
C ALA A 248 20.94 -3.27 19.56
N ASP A 249 21.32 -3.81 18.42
CA ASP A 249 20.68 -3.54 17.13
C ASP A 249 19.60 -4.55 16.87
N ILE A 250 18.38 -4.06 16.69
CA ILE A 250 17.22 -4.88 16.40
C ILE A 250 16.83 -4.70 14.93
N SER A 251 16.89 -5.79 14.17
CA SER A 251 16.41 -5.77 12.78
C SER A 251 14.90 -5.57 12.76
N ILE A 252 14.46 -4.51 12.11
CA ILE A 252 13.06 -4.18 11.94
C ILE A 252 12.61 -4.65 10.57
N THR A 253 11.58 -5.49 10.59
CA THR A 253 10.96 -6.05 9.41
C THR A 253 9.52 -5.60 9.33
N LYS A 254 9.06 -5.32 8.11
CA LYS A 254 7.66 -5.05 7.83
C LYS A 254 6.91 -6.36 7.68
N ILE A 255 5.78 -6.49 8.40
CA ILE A 255 4.86 -7.62 8.28
C ILE A 255 3.49 -7.09 7.91
N VAL A 256 2.85 -7.72 6.92
CA VAL A 256 1.45 -7.45 6.55
C VAL A 256 0.61 -8.65 7.00
N THR A 257 -0.32 -8.42 7.91
CA THR A 257 -1.26 -9.44 8.35
C THR A 257 -2.42 -9.58 7.35
N PRO A 258 -3.18 -10.69 7.34
CA PRO A 258 -4.31 -10.88 6.42
C PRO A 258 -5.32 -9.72 6.47
N GLN A 259 -5.62 -9.19 7.66
CA GLN A 259 -6.53 -8.07 7.82
C GLN A 259 -5.98 -6.74 7.32
N ALA A 260 -4.66 -6.57 7.23
CA ALA A 260 -3.99 -5.39 6.70
C ALA A 260 -3.63 -5.50 5.21
N PHE A 261 -3.86 -6.68 4.61
CA PHE A 261 -3.58 -6.93 3.21
C PHE A 261 -4.52 -6.13 2.30
N GLY A 262 -3.94 -5.34 1.40
CA GLY A 262 -4.69 -4.43 0.52
C GLY A 262 -5.27 -5.15 -0.68
N VAL A 263 -6.56 -5.46 -0.63
CA VAL A 263 -7.33 -6.01 -1.77
C VAL A 263 -7.62 -4.89 -2.78
N ILE A 264 -7.95 -3.71 -2.28
CA ILE A 264 -8.15 -2.50 -3.08
C ILE A 264 -7.21 -1.43 -2.53
N SER A 265 -6.48 -0.75 -3.40
CA SER A 265 -5.62 0.37 -3.03
C SER A 265 -5.76 1.51 -4.03
N ALA A 266 -6.00 2.69 -3.49
CA ALA A 266 -6.18 3.93 -4.24
C ALA A 266 -5.48 5.10 -3.53
N GLY A 267 -5.00 6.07 -4.29
CA GLY A 267 -4.29 7.24 -3.78
C GLY A 267 -2.98 7.51 -4.49
N GLU A 268 -2.58 8.76 -4.49
CA GLU A 268 -1.25 9.21 -4.89
C GLU A 268 -0.93 10.48 -4.08
N ASN A 269 0.20 11.10 -4.40
CA ASN A 269 0.82 12.32 -3.92
C ASN A 269 -0.14 13.39 -3.36
N GLU A 270 0.43 14.31 -2.57
CA GLU A 270 -0.30 15.36 -1.86
C GLU A 270 -1.14 16.26 -2.77
N ALA A 271 -0.70 16.47 -4.02
CA ALA A 271 -1.43 17.29 -4.98
C ALA A 271 -2.79 16.67 -5.35
N ASP A 272 -2.91 15.34 -5.25
CA ASP A 272 -4.16 14.61 -5.46
C ASP A 272 -5.16 14.73 -4.30
N GLY A 273 -4.80 15.40 -3.21
CA GLY A 273 -5.55 15.40 -1.96
C GLY A 273 -6.59 16.51 -1.77
N ASP A 274 -6.72 17.45 -2.70
CA ASP A 274 -7.57 18.64 -2.53
C ASP A 274 -9.06 18.28 -2.60
N PHE A 275 -9.78 18.44 -1.49
CA PHE A 275 -11.20 18.08 -1.37
C PHE A 275 -12.09 18.78 -2.39
N ASN A 276 -11.69 19.96 -2.85
CA ASN A 276 -12.47 20.69 -3.84
C ASN A 276 -12.27 20.08 -5.24
N LEU A 277 -11.12 19.49 -5.54
CA LEU A 277 -10.76 19.04 -6.90
C LEU A 277 -11.02 17.54 -7.16
N GLY A 278 -11.73 16.84 -6.27
CA GLY A 278 -12.05 15.41 -6.41
C GLY A 278 -11.04 14.49 -5.72
N GLN A 279 -11.48 13.28 -5.35
CA GLN A 279 -10.73 12.34 -4.50
C GLN A 279 -10.18 11.16 -5.28
N SER A 280 -9.24 10.39 -4.74
CA SER A 280 -8.71 9.19 -5.38
C SER A 280 -9.51 7.91 -5.10
N LEU A 281 -10.39 7.93 -4.11
CA LEU A 281 -11.22 6.79 -3.73
C LEU A 281 -12.68 7.23 -3.59
N TYR A 282 -13.59 6.50 -4.24
CA TYR A 282 -15.01 6.57 -3.99
C TYR A 282 -15.60 5.15 -4.08
N MET A 283 -16.41 4.78 -3.09
CA MET A 283 -16.91 3.43 -2.83
C MET A 283 -18.44 3.33 -2.81
N GLY A 284 -19.12 4.05 -3.70
CA GLY A 284 -20.57 3.97 -3.86
C GLY A 284 -21.05 2.55 -4.13
N ASN A 285 -22.10 2.13 -3.42
CA ASN A 285 -22.72 0.79 -3.48
C ASN A 285 -21.74 -0.40 -3.39
N PHE A 286 -20.57 -0.20 -2.80
CA PHE A 286 -19.62 -1.28 -2.54
C PHE A 286 -20.14 -2.24 -1.47
N ARG A 287 -19.85 -3.54 -1.64
CA ARG A 287 -20.10 -4.58 -0.66
C ARG A 287 -19.05 -5.68 -0.67
N VAL A 288 -18.56 -6.04 0.52
CA VAL A 288 -17.77 -7.26 0.69
C VAL A 288 -18.70 -8.47 0.69
N SER A 289 -18.35 -9.48 -0.10
CA SER A 289 -19.09 -10.72 -0.22
C SER A 289 -18.65 -11.73 0.85
N GLY A 290 -19.54 -12.00 1.81
CA GLY A 290 -19.31 -12.96 2.91
C GLY A 290 -18.43 -12.41 4.03
N ASP A 291 -18.11 -13.26 5.00
CA ASP A 291 -17.30 -12.91 6.17
C ASP A 291 -15.81 -13.12 5.86
N LYS A 292 -15.22 -12.19 5.11
CA LYS A 292 -13.85 -12.33 4.61
C LYS A 292 -12.94 -11.18 5.05
N VAL A 293 -11.72 -11.54 5.44
CA VAL A 293 -10.72 -10.65 6.03
C VAL A 293 -9.91 -9.96 4.93
N GLY A 294 -9.66 -8.66 5.07
CA GLY A 294 -8.84 -7.90 4.15
C GLY A 294 -9.07 -6.39 4.25
N SER A 295 -8.31 -5.63 3.48
CA SER A 295 -8.32 -4.17 3.55
C SER A 295 -8.54 -3.47 2.22
N ILE A 296 -9.21 -2.32 2.32
CA ILE A 296 -9.15 -1.27 1.33
C ILE A 296 -8.18 -0.22 1.86
N ILE A 297 -7.22 0.22 1.05
CA ILE A 297 -6.20 1.18 1.46
C ILE A 297 -6.39 2.47 0.68
N TRP A 298 -6.67 3.54 1.41
CA TRP A 298 -6.64 4.89 0.88
C TRP A 298 -5.31 5.57 1.24
N ARG A 299 -4.45 5.70 0.23
CA ARG A 299 -3.11 6.26 0.35
C ARG A 299 -3.17 7.78 0.37
N LYS A 300 -3.34 8.34 1.56
CA LYS A 300 -3.53 9.78 1.79
C LYS A 300 -3.03 10.18 3.20
N ASN A 301 -2.46 11.39 3.29
CA ASN A 301 -2.20 12.04 4.57
C ASN A 301 -3.52 12.50 5.25
N ILE A 302 -3.57 12.42 6.57
CA ILE A 302 -4.62 13.00 7.41
C ILE A 302 -3.97 13.99 8.36
N TYR A 303 -4.28 15.29 8.21
CA TYR A 303 -3.68 16.33 9.04
C TYR A 303 -4.41 16.57 10.35
N PHE A 304 -5.74 16.49 10.33
CA PHE A 304 -6.59 16.82 11.47
C PHE A 304 -7.31 15.58 12.01
N ASN A 305 -7.32 15.41 13.34
CA ASN A 305 -8.02 14.29 14.00
C ASN A 305 -9.53 14.32 13.72
N SER A 306 -10.10 15.51 13.53
CA SER A 306 -11.53 15.70 13.21
C SER A 306 -11.92 15.13 11.84
N ASP A 307 -10.96 14.91 10.93
CA ASP A 307 -11.23 14.28 9.64
C ASP A 307 -11.52 12.78 9.76
N CYS A 308 -11.04 12.11 10.82
CA CYS A 308 -11.21 10.67 11.02
C CYS A 308 -12.69 10.25 11.07
N ALA A 309 -13.56 11.08 11.64
CA ALA A 309 -14.99 10.80 11.73
C ALA A 309 -15.75 10.99 10.41
N LYS A 310 -15.18 11.73 9.45
CA LYS A 310 -15.83 12.12 8.19
C LYS A 310 -15.46 11.24 7.01
N ILE A 311 -14.68 10.18 7.24
CA ILE A 311 -14.09 9.36 6.17
C ILE A 311 -15.17 8.63 5.38
N GLY A 312 -16.07 7.92 6.05
CA GLY A 312 -17.10 7.11 5.39
C GLY A 312 -18.00 7.94 4.47
N SER A 313 -18.44 9.12 4.92
CA SER A 313 -19.26 10.02 4.12
C SER A 313 -18.48 10.66 2.96
N LYS A 314 -17.18 10.96 3.14
CA LYS A 314 -16.33 11.53 2.09
C LYS A 314 -16.15 10.61 0.88
N ILE A 315 -16.06 9.30 1.11
CA ILE A 315 -15.84 8.30 0.05
C ILE A 315 -17.12 7.56 -0.35
N GLY A 316 -18.29 7.94 0.17
CA GLY A 316 -19.57 7.29 -0.16
C GLY A 316 -19.68 5.83 0.30
N ALA A 317 -18.91 5.40 1.30
CA ALA A 317 -18.92 4.02 1.78
C ALA A 317 -20.10 3.75 2.75
N ILE A 318 -20.77 2.62 2.56
CA ILE A 318 -21.85 2.15 3.45
C ILE A 318 -21.25 1.19 4.49
N ARG A 319 -21.33 1.55 5.77
CA ARG A 319 -20.65 0.81 6.87
C ARG A 319 -21.03 -0.67 6.95
N ASN A 320 -22.32 -1.00 6.83
CA ASN A 320 -22.81 -2.38 6.92
C ASN A 320 -22.34 -3.28 5.76
N HIS A 321 -21.66 -2.71 4.77
CA HIS A 321 -21.13 -3.42 3.61
C HIS A 321 -19.59 -3.56 3.65
N LEU A 322 -18.93 -3.01 4.67
CA LEU A 322 -17.49 -3.11 4.89
C LEU A 322 -17.14 -4.30 5.79
N PRO A 323 -15.87 -4.75 5.81
CA PRO A 323 -15.43 -5.74 6.77
C PRO A 323 -15.69 -5.31 8.23
N ASP A 324 -15.97 -6.28 9.09
CA ASP A 324 -16.23 -6.04 10.51
C ASP A 324 -14.92 -5.81 11.27
N ASN A 325 -14.57 -4.54 11.47
CA ASN A 325 -13.36 -4.15 12.18
C ASN A 325 -13.39 -4.51 13.67
N ALA A 326 -14.56 -4.66 14.29
CA ALA A 326 -14.68 -5.11 15.69
C ALA A 326 -14.21 -6.56 15.88
N LYS A 327 -14.33 -7.39 14.83
CA LYS A 327 -13.84 -8.78 14.81
C LYS A 327 -12.42 -8.92 14.25
N GLY A 328 -11.77 -7.81 13.91
CA GLY A 328 -10.44 -7.81 13.31
C GLY A 328 -10.41 -8.24 11.85
N SER A 329 -11.54 -8.16 11.12
CA SER A 329 -11.63 -8.56 9.71
C SER A 329 -11.06 -7.53 8.72
N GLY A 330 -10.48 -6.45 9.21
CA GLY A 330 -9.93 -5.36 8.39
C GLY A 330 -10.96 -4.25 8.14
N GLY A 331 -10.77 -3.48 7.07
CA GLY A 331 -11.60 -2.32 6.76
C GLY A 331 -10.92 -1.35 5.80
N ILE A 332 -11.33 -0.09 5.83
CA ILE A 332 -10.72 1.00 5.07
C ILE A 332 -9.63 1.64 5.93
N TRP A 333 -8.39 1.50 5.50
CA TRP A 333 -7.22 2.11 6.11
C TRP A 333 -6.85 3.39 5.40
N MET A 334 -6.53 4.43 6.17
CA MET A 334 -6.09 5.72 5.64
C MET A 334 -4.65 5.95 6.07
N GLN A 335 -3.73 5.62 5.16
CA GLN A 335 -2.30 5.73 5.45
C GLN A 335 -1.53 5.98 4.16
N PRO A 336 -0.63 6.98 4.13
CA PRO A 336 0.15 7.38 2.95
C PRO A 336 1.30 6.40 2.64
N ILE A 337 0.99 5.11 2.50
CA ILE A 337 1.97 4.08 2.13
C ILE A 337 2.38 4.23 0.66
N SER A 338 3.59 3.79 0.34
CA SER A 338 4.09 3.87 -1.04
C SER A 338 3.36 2.88 -1.94
N PHE A 339 3.42 3.08 -3.26
CA PHE A 339 3.15 1.97 -4.16
C PHE A 339 4.19 0.87 -3.92
N PRO A 340 3.78 -0.41 -3.86
CA PRO A 340 4.72 -1.51 -3.83
C PRO A 340 5.48 -1.57 -5.16
N PRO A 341 6.69 -2.15 -5.16
CA PRO A 341 7.47 -2.33 -6.38
C PRO A 341 6.67 -3.02 -7.47
N LYS A 342 6.97 -2.66 -8.73
CA LYS A 342 6.40 -3.34 -9.90
C LYS A 342 6.72 -4.83 -9.79
N PRO A 343 5.73 -5.74 -9.85
CA PRO A 343 5.98 -7.17 -9.82
C PRO A 343 7.01 -7.57 -10.89
N SER A 344 8.07 -8.26 -10.49
CA SER A 344 9.13 -8.74 -11.39
C SER A 344 8.84 -10.14 -11.89
N PHE A 345 9.29 -10.46 -13.11
CA PHE A 345 8.99 -11.73 -13.78
C PHE A 345 10.21 -12.21 -14.56
N LYS A 346 10.44 -13.53 -14.56
CA LYS A 346 11.34 -14.19 -15.51
C LYS A 346 10.46 -14.89 -16.54
N SER A 347 10.39 -14.36 -17.76
CA SER A 347 9.67 -15.03 -18.84
C SER A 347 10.57 -16.09 -19.47
N ASN A 348 10.05 -17.30 -19.67
CA ASN A 348 10.82 -18.41 -20.25
C ASN A 348 10.58 -18.56 -21.77
N LYS A 349 9.60 -17.84 -22.36
CA LYS A 349 9.29 -17.82 -23.82
C LYS A 349 8.66 -16.48 -24.23
N GLY A 350 8.87 -16.10 -25.50
CA GLY A 350 8.72 -14.75 -26.08
C GLY A 350 7.43 -13.95 -25.77
N ILE A 351 7.56 -12.63 -25.96
CA ILE A 351 6.52 -11.62 -25.79
C ILE A 351 5.55 -11.66 -26.98
N ILE A 352 4.25 -11.74 -26.71
CA ILE A 352 3.20 -11.60 -27.74
C ILE A 352 2.78 -10.13 -27.76
N ASN A 353 2.84 -9.47 -28.92
CA ASN A 353 2.34 -8.10 -29.06
C ASN A 353 1.04 -8.12 -29.87
N LEU A 354 -0.02 -7.60 -29.27
CA LEU A 354 -1.33 -7.42 -29.87
C LEU A 354 -1.61 -5.92 -29.98
N ASP A 355 -2.19 -5.50 -31.09
CA ASP A 355 -2.69 -4.13 -31.27
C ASP A 355 -3.97 -3.90 -30.44
N SER A 356 -4.67 -2.78 -30.66
CA SER A 356 -5.97 -2.53 -30.03
C SER A 356 -6.99 -3.60 -30.42
N ILE A 357 -7.61 -4.24 -29.42
CA ILE A 357 -8.57 -5.33 -29.58
C ILE A 357 -9.97 -4.80 -29.32
N VAL A 358 -10.92 -5.09 -30.23
CA VAL A 358 -12.33 -4.74 -30.08
C VAL A 358 -13.19 -6.00 -30.14
N CYS A 359 -13.63 -6.46 -28.98
CA CYS A 359 -14.52 -7.61 -28.84
C CYS A 359 -15.98 -7.16 -28.83
N HIS A 360 -16.70 -7.50 -29.89
CA HIS A 360 -18.11 -7.11 -30.06
C HIS A 360 -18.98 -8.19 -30.72
N LYS A 361 -18.38 -9.28 -31.20
CA LYS A 361 -19.08 -10.42 -31.80
C LYS A 361 -18.66 -11.71 -31.11
N LYS A 362 -19.54 -12.70 -31.23
CA LYS A 362 -19.29 -14.06 -30.77
C LYS A 362 -18.15 -14.70 -31.58
N ASN A 363 -17.28 -15.45 -30.91
CA ASN A 363 -16.19 -16.24 -31.51
C ASN A 363 -15.20 -15.42 -32.36
N GLN A 364 -14.86 -14.19 -31.95
CA GLN A 364 -13.78 -13.43 -32.58
C GLN A 364 -12.42 -14.00 -32.18
N SER A 365 -11.62 -14.44 -33.16
CA SER A 365 -10.31 -15.07 -32.94
C SER A 365 -9.37 -14.24 -32.07
N ASN A 366 -9.29 -12.93 -32.32
CA ASN A 366 -8.45 -12.00 -31.53
C ASN A 366 -8.91 -11.87 -30.07
N CYS A 367 -10.16 -12.20 -29.76
CA CYS A 367 -10.74 -12.16 -28.43
C CYS A 367 -10.63 -13.49 -27.67
N GLU A 368 -10.26 -14.57 -28.36
CA GLU A 368 -10.07 -15.93 -27.82
C GLU A 368 -8.61 -16.41 -27.95
N ILE A 369 -7.71 -15.53 -28.42
CA ILE A 369 -6.30 -15.88 -28.61
C ILE A 369 -5.65 -16.36 -27.31
N LEU A 370 -6.03 -15.78 -26.17
CA LEU A 370 -5.49 -16.15 -24.87
C LEU A 370 -6.16 -17.39 -24.27
N SER A 371 -7.38 -17.74 -24.68
CA SER A 371 -8.06 -18.95 -24.23
C SER A 371 -7.51 -20.19 -24.94
N SER A 372 -7.28 -20.10 -26.25
CA SER A 372 -6.74 -21.18 -27.09
C SER A 372 -5.25 -21.43 -26.87
N SER A 373 -4.48 -20.37 -26.58
CA SER A 373 -3.02 -20.45 -26.45
C SER A 373 -2.53 -21.35 -25.30
N ILE A 374 -3.37 -21.69 -24.31
CA ILE A 374 -2.98 -22.60 -23.22
C ILE A 374 -2.68 -24.02 -23.73
N ASN A 375 -3.30 -24.42 -24.85
CA ASN A 375 -3.07 -25.72 -25.48
C ASN A 375 -1.81 -25.72 -26.34
N THR A 376 -1.48 -24.59 -26.97
CA THR A 376 -0.29 -24.43 -27.81
C THR A 376 0.99 -24.32 -27.00
N PHE A 377 0.93 -23.72 -25.80
CA PHE A 377 2.11 -23.53 -24.93
C PHE A 377 1.81 -23.92 -23.48
N PRO A 378 1.65 -25.23 -23.20
CA PRO A 378 1.41 -25.70 -21.84
C PRO A 378 2.61 -25.40 -20.94
N SER A 379 2.34 -25.16 -19.66
CA SER A 379 3.36 -25.00 -18.61
C SER A 379 4.31 -23.81 -18.79
N THR A 380 3.83 -22.69 -19.33
CA THR A 380 4.62 -21.47 -19.53
C THR A 380 3.96 -20.23 -18.94
N GLU A 381 4.76 -19.33 -18.36
CA GLU A 381 4.35 -17.97 -18.01
C GLU A 381 4.62 -17.02 -19.18
N ARG A 382 3.58 -16.28 -19.60
CA ARG A 382 3.59 -15.48 -20.82
C ARG A 382 3.37 -14.00 -20.55
N ILE A 383 4.03 -13.18 -21.36
CA ILE A 383 3.83 -11.73 -21.39
C ILE A 383 3.13 -11.38 -22.71
N VAL A 384 1.95 -10.79 -22.60
CA VAL A 384 1.13 -10.35 -23.72
C VAL A 384 0.97 -8.84 -23.60
N THR A 385 1.36 -8.10 -24.62
CA THR A 385 1.16 -6.66 -24.69
C THR A 385 -0.08 -6.36 -25.52
N ILE A 386 -0.95 -5.46 -25.05
CA ILE A 386 -2.10 -4.93 -25.78
C ILE A 386 -2.02 -3.39 -25.77
N ASP A 387 -2.32 -2.76 -26.89
CA ASP A 387 -2.45 -1.31 -26.99
C ASP A 387 -3.72 -0.82 -26.25
N ASP A 388 -4.93 -1.08 -26.76
CA ASP A 388 -6.20 -0.85 -26.05
C ASP A 388 -7.08 -2.10 -26.06
N LEU A 389 -7.96 -2.25 -25.07
CA LEU A 389 -8.96 -3.34 -25.04
C LEU A 389 -10.37 -2.78 -24.87
N PHE A 390 -11.20 -3.01 -25.88
CA PHE A 390 -12.58 -2.59 -25.93
C PHE A 390 -13.50 -3.82 -26.00
N VAL A 391 -14.39 -3.99 -25.03
CA VAL A 391 -15.31 -5.14 -24.98
C VAL A 391 -16.74 -4.63 -24.83
N TYR A 392 -17.55 -4.81 -25.88
CA TYR A 392 -18.88 -4.21 -25.99
C TYR A 392 -19.94 -5.20 -26.45
N GLY A 393 -21.18 -4.97 -26.00
CA GLY A 393 -22.32 -5.77 -26.44
C GLY A 393 -22.39 -7.12 -25.73
N LYS A 394 -23.57 -7.74 -25.75
CA LYS A 394 -23.84 -9.06 -25.13
C LYS A 394 -22.94 -10.19 -25.68
N ASP A 395 -22.46 -10.02 -26.90
CA ASP A 395 -21.64 -11.00 -27.62
C ASP A 395 -20.13 -10.68 -27.54
N GLY A 396 -19.75 -9.49 -27.03
CA GLY A 396 -18.36 -9.13 -26.80
C GLY A 396 -17.79 -9.81 -25.57
N VAL A 397 -16.92 -10.79 -25.78
CA VAL A 397 -16.22 -11.50 -24.69
C VAL A 397 -14.74 -11.54 -24.98
N PHE A 398 -13.91 -11.07 -24.04
CA PHE A 398 -12.46 -11.28 -24.09
C PHE A 398 -12.10 -12.45 -23.17
N GLU A 399 -11.76 -13.60 -23.75
CA GLU A 399 -11.59 -14.85 -23.01
C GLU A 399 -10.11 -15.17 -22.74
N ILE A 400 -9.82 -15.50 -21.48
CA ILE A 400 -8.49 -15.83 -21.00
C ILE A 400 -8.58 -17.11 -20.18
N THR A 401 -7.74 -18.11 -20.50
CA THR A 401 -7.66 -19.35 -19.74
C THR A 401 -6.29 -19.50 -19.11
N THR A 402 -6.23 -19.72 -17.80
CA THR A 402 -4.96 -19.90 -17.06
C THR A 402 -4.96 -21.16 -16.20
N SER A 403 -3.77 -21.52 -15.71
CA SER A 403 -3.56 -22.52 -14.65
C SER A 403 -2.34 -22.15 -13.83
N ASN A 404 -2.11 -22.83 -12.70
CA ASN A 404 -0.92 -22.62 -11.88
C ASN A 404 0.41 -22.84 -12.65
N GLN A 405 0.37 -23.66 -13.69
CA GLN A 405 1.52 -23.92 -14.57
C GLN A 405 1.54 -23.00 -15.80
N SER A 406 0.40 -22.43 -16.19
CA SER A 406 0.26 -21.59 -17.39
C SER A 406 -0.35 -20.24 -17.02
N ARG A 407 0.52 -19.32 -16.61
CA ARG A 407 0.16 -18.00 -16.10
C ARG A 407 0.27 -16.95 -17.19
N ILE A 408 -0.54 -15.90 -17.09
CA ILE A 408 -0.56 -14.81 -18.08
C ILE A 408 -0.31 -13.48 -17.38
N LYS A 409 0.53 -12.67 -18.02
CA LYS A 409 0.74 -11.26 -17.72
C LYS A 409 0.29 -10.45 -18.93
N LEU A 410 -0.73 -9.62 -18.74
CA LEU A 410 -1.22 -8.69 -19.73
C LEU A 410 -0.65 -7.29 -19.46
N LEU A 411 0.27 -6.84 -20.30
CA LEU A 411 0.78 -5.47 -20.33
C LEU A 411 -0.13 -4.61 -21.21
N VAL A 412 -0.71 -3.56 -20.65
CA VAL A 412 -1.68 -2.71 -21.34
C VAL A 412 -1.08 -1.32 -21.52
N ARG A 413 -0.87 -0.89 -22.76
CA ARG A 413 -0.25 0.42 -23.06
C ARG A 413 -1.24 1.59 -22.99
N GLY A 414 -2.49 1.31 -23.30
CA GLY A 414 -3.62 2.25 -23.34
C GLY A 414 -4.69 1.90 -22.31
N SER A 415 -5.96 2.01 -22.71
CA SER A 415 -7.11 1.82 -21.82
C SER A 415 -7.82 0.48 -22.04
N ILE A 416 -8.48 0.01 -20.97
CA ILE A 416 -9.48 -1.05 -21.05
C ILE A 416 -10.86 -0.45 -20.79
N HIS A 417 -11.82 -0.72 -21.67
CA HIS A 417 -13.23 -0.37 -21.45
C HIS A 417 -14.13 -1.56 -21.78
N VAL A 418 -14.90 -1.97 -20.76
CA VAL A 418 -15.84 -3.08 -20.80
C VAL A 418 -17.23 -2.52 -20.50
N ALA A 419 -18.13 -2.55 -21.48
CA ALA A 419 -19.45 -1.95 -21.33
C ALA A 419 -20.54 -2.69 -22.10
N ASN A 420 -21.79 -2.27 -21.90
CA ASN A 420 -22.94 -2.71 -22.70
C ASN A 420 -23.09 -4.25 -22.74
N LYS A 421 -22.96 -4.92 -21.59
CA LYS A 421 -22.99 -6.39 -21.41
C LYS A 421 -21.75 -7.15 -21.88
N GLY A 422 -20.77 -6.47 -22.47
CA GLY A 422 -19.45 -7.04 -22.71
C GLY A 422 -18.78 -7.41 -21.39
N HIS A 423 -17.90 -8.41 -21.40
CA HIS A 423 -17.17 -8.84 -20.20
C HIS A 423 -15.83 -9.51 -20.53
N ILE A 424 -14.88 -9.39 -19.61
CA ILE A 424 -13.62 -10.14 -19.64
C ILE A 424 -13.85 -11.44 -18.89
N CYS A 425 -13.61 -12.57 -19.56
CA CYS A 425 -13.88 -13.88 -19.02
C CYS A 425 -12.59 -14.65 -18.70
N HIS A 426 -12.21 -14.63 -17.43
CA HIS A 426 -11.06 -15.40 -16.95
C HIS A 426 -11.49 -16.77 -16.41
N LYS A 427 -10.98 -17.83 -17.01
CA LYS A 427 -11.31 -19.22 -16.69
C LYS A 427 -10.08 -19.99 -16.23
N LYS A 428 -10.30 -20.96 -15.33
CA LYS A 428 -9.33 -21.99 -15.02
C LYS A 428 -9.36 -23.06 -16.12
N LYS A 429 -8.20 -23.63 -16.48
CA LYS A 429 -8.13 -24.76 -17.42
C LYS A 429 -9.10 -25.88 -16.99
N GLY A 430 -9.99 -26.29 -17.90
CA GLY A 430 -11.01 -27.32 -17.67
C GLY A 430 -12.35 -26.80 -17.11
N SER A 431 -12.44 -25.51 -16.78
CA SER A 431 -13.69 -24.86 -16.34
C SER A 431 -14.32 -24.07 -17.48
N THR A 432 -15.65 -24.10 -17.54
CA THR A 432 -16.45 -23.27 -18.46
C THR A 432 -17.01 -22.02 -17.79
N GLN A 433 -16.93 -21.92 -16.46
CA GLN A 433 -17.49 -20.81 -15.70
C GLN A 433 -16.60 -19.57 -15.74
N CYS A 434 -17.22 -18.43 -16.02
CA CYS A 434 -16.55 -17.14 -16.05
C CYS A 434 -16.17 -16.65 -14.64
N GLY A 435 -14.92 -16.29 -14.42
CA GLY A 435 -14.40 -15.93 -13.10
C GLY A 435 -13.94 -17.10 -12.25
N SER A 436 -13.91 -18.31 -12.82
CA SER A 436 -13.33 -19.49 -12.17
C SER A 436 -11.80 -19.48 -12.14
N GLY A 437 -11.16 -18.61 -12.96
CA GLY A 437 -9.72 -18.44 -12.97
C GLY A 437 -9.20 -17.87 -11.65
N ASP A 438 -8.08 -18.42 -11.18
CA ASP A 438 -7.44 -18.00 -9.94
C ASP A 438 -6.73 -16.63 -10.15
N PRO A 439 -7.03 -15.57 -9.36
CA PRO A 439 -6.55 -14.21 -9.63
C PRO A 439 -5.03 -14.08 -9.67
N GLU A 440 -4.33 -14.90 -8.90
CA GLU A 440 -2.87 -15.00 -8.89
C GLU A 440 -2.28 -15.53 -10.18
N ASN A 441 -3.06 -16.09 -11.12
CA ASN A 441 -2.55 -16.61 -12.40
C ASN A 441 -2.72 -15.63 -13.58
N LEU A 442 -3.52 -14.56 -13.41
CA LEU A 442 -3.71 -13.50 -14.39
C LEU A 442 -3.32 -12.15 -13.79
N THR A 443 -2.23 -11.57 -14.29
CA THR A 443 -1.82 -10.21 -13.90
C THR A 443 -2.08 -9.23 -15.03
N ILE A 444 -2.85 -8.18 -14.79
CA ILE A 444 -3.05 -7.08 -15.72
C ILE A 444 -2.26 -5.88 -15.21
N MET A 445 -1.32 -5.39 -16.02
CA MET A 445 -0.47 -4.27 -15.66
C MET A 445 -0.54 -3.19 -16.71
N PHE A 446 -0.77 -1.95 -16.27
CA PHE A 446 -0.76 -0.81 -17.16
C PHE A 446 0.65 -0.26 -17.30
N GLU A 447 1.12 -0.07 -18.53
CA GLU A 447 2.35 0.66 -18.79
C GLU A 447 2.19 2.12 -18.37
N GLN A 448 3.27 2.68 -17.83
CA GLN A 448 3.28 4.02 -17.28
C GLN A 448 3.81 4.99 -18.36
N PRO A 449 3.26 6.21 -18.43
CA PRO A 449 3.73 7.25 -19.33
C PRO A 449 5.25 7.44 -19.24
N GLY A 450 5.93 7.44 -20.40
CA GLY A 450 7.38 7.64 -20.51
C GLY A 450 8.22 6.35 -20.59
N GLN A 451 7.64 5.17 -20.32
CA GLN A 451 8.28 3.87 -20.52
C GLN A 451 7.55 3.10 -21.62
N ASN A 452 8.05 3.10 -22.86
CA ASN A 452 7.49 2.35 -24.01
C ASN A 452 5.98 2.51 -24.27
N SER A 453 5.33 3.46 -23.59
CA SER A 453 3.91 3.78 -23.71
C SER A 453 3.61 4.24 -25.13
N LEU A 454 2.40 3.93 -25.62
CA LEU A 454 1.89 4.50 -26.87
C LEU A 454 2.22 6.01 -26.93
N PRO A 455 2.71 6.52 -28.07
CA PRO A 455 2.99 7.94 -28.20
C PRO A 455 1.75 8.74 -27.77
N SER A 456 1.98 9.88 -27.14
CA SER A 456 0.93 10.83 -26.81
C SER A 456 0.01 11.00 -28.03
N ILE A 457 -1.30 10.78 -27.86
CA ILE A 457 -2.27 11.09 -28.92
C ILE A 457 -2.23 12.62 -29.06
N GLY A 458 -1.39 13.15 -29.96
CA GLY A 458 -1.10 14.59 -30.06
C GLY A 458 0.12 15.07 -29.25
N THR A 459 0.64 16.24 -29.62
CA THR A 459 1.91 16.86 -29.17
C THR A 459 1.92 17.39 -27.73
N LEU A 460 0.97 17.03 -26.88
CA LEU A 460 0.83 17.60 -25.53
C LEU A 460 1.37 16.64 -24.46
N GLN A 461 2.44 17.05 -23.79
CA GLN A 461 2.96 16.40 -22.58
C GLN A 461 1.85 16.38 -21.51
N GLY A 462 1.55 15.22 -20.92
CA GLY A 462 0.37 15.01 -20.06
C GLY A 462 0.60 15.29 -18.57
N LYS A 463 -0.32 16.06 -17.99
CA LYS A 463 -0.55 16.40 -16.57
C LYS A 463 -2.06 16.52 -16.26
N SER A 464 -2.97 16.27 -17.21
CA SER A 464 -4.41 16.21 -16.88
C SER A 464 -4.71 15.00 -16.00
N GLU A 465 -5.31 15.26 -14.84
CA GLU A 465 -5.58 14.24 -13.83
C GLU A 465 -7.06 13.88 -13.77
N LEU A 466 -7.33 12.58 -13.92
CA LEU A 466 -8.60 11.99 -13.52
C LEU A 466 -8.67 11.91 -11.99
N ALA A 467 -9.88 12.06 -11.46
CA ALA A 467 -10.22 11.86 -10.06
C ALA A 467 -11.61 11.21 -9.95
N CYS A 468 -11.95 10.77 -8.75
CA CYS A 468 -13.29 10.34 -8.41
C CYS A 468 -14.17 11.56 -8.09
N SER A 469 -15.36 11.57 -8.67
CA SER A 469 -16.41 12.53 -8.35
C SER A 469 -16.93 12.27 -6.94
N SER A 470 -17.33 13.34 -6.24
CA SER A 470 -17.94 13.24 -4.91
C SER A 470 -19.27 12.49 -4.90
N ASN A 471 -19.87 12.30 -6.08
CA ASN A 471 -21.12 11.59 -6.25
C ASN A 471 -20.94 10.24 -6.98
N GLY A 472 -19.70 9.79 -7.14
CA GLY A 472 -19.37 8.55 -7.85
C GLY A 472 -19.05 8.74 -9.33
N GLY A 473 -18.28 7.79 -9.84
CA GLY A 473 -17.67 7.80 -11.16
C GLY A 473 -16.46 8.72 -11.28
N ILE A 474 -15.98 8.91 -12.51
CA ILE A 474 -14.79 9.71 -12.81
C ILE A 474 -15.14 11.18 -13.12
N THR A 475 -14.22 12.07 -12.79
CA THR A 475 -14.20 13.48 -13.17
C THR A 475 -12.78 13.85 -13.58
N LEU A 476 -12.64 14.94 -14.33
CA LEU A 476 -11.34 15.52 -14.65
C LEU A 476 -11.09 16.76 -13.78
N ARG A 477 -9.88 16.87 -13.24
CA ARG A 477 -9.44 18.03 -12.43
C ARG A 477 -9.06 19.23 -13.28
N GLU A 478 -8.29 18.98 -14.34
CA GLU A 478 -7.85 19.98 -15.30
C GLU A 478 -8.08 19.46 -16.72
N ASN A 479 -8.49 20.36 -17.63
CA ASN A 479 -8.83 19.99 -19.01
C ASN A 479 -7.96 20.68 -20.07
N LYS A 480 -6.65 20.68 -19.86
CA LYS A 480 -5.71 21.25 -20.83
C LYS A 480 -4.97 20.18 -21.61
N GLU A 481 -4.93 18.95 -21.09
CA GLU A 481 -4.08 17.88 -21.59
C GLU A 481 -4.81 16.53 -21.53
N ILE A 482 -4.22 15.48 -22.10
CA ILE A 482 -4.84 14.16 -22.17
C ILE A 482 -4.56 13.39 -20.88
N PRO A 483 -5.58 12.74 -20.27
CA PRO A 483 -5.38 11.98 -19.04
C PRO A 483 -4.62 10.67 -19.26
N PHE A 484 -4.23 10.04 -18.15
CA PHE A 484 -3.66 8.70 -18.18
C PHE A 484 -4.69 7.60 -18.41
N ASN A 485 -4.18 6.38 -18.55
CA ASN A 485 -4.95 5.19 -18.86
C ASN A 485 -6.07 4.92 -17.85
N THR A 486 -7.10 4.23 -18.34
CA THR A 486 -8.27 3.85 -17.56
C THR A 486 -8.57 2.37 -17.69
N PHE A 487 -9.07 1.79 -16.61
CA PHE A 487 -9.73 0.49 -16.63
C PHE A 487 -11.18 0.69 -16.20
N ILE A 488 -12.12 0.56 -17.14
CA ILE A 488 -13.54 0.80 -16.88
C ILE A 488 -14.33 -0.49 -17.08
N VAL A 489 -15.09 -0.89 -16.05
CA VAL A 489 -16.03 -2.02 -16.10
C VAL A 489 -17.43 -1.52 -15.76
N SER A 490 -18.18 -1.11 -16.79
CA SER A 490 -19.40 -0.32 -16.63
C SER A 490 -20.66 -1.11 -16.29
N ASN A 491 -20.79 -2.38 -16.72
CA ASN A 491 -22.09 -3.08 -16.62
C ASN A 491 -22.03 -4.41 -15.88
N THR A 492 -21.52 -5.47 -16.50
CA THR A 492 -21.51 -6.82 -15.93
C THR A 492 -20.10 -7.41 -15.89
N THR A 493 -19.88 -8.36 -15.00
CA THR A 493 -18.66 -9.17 -14.92
C THR A 493 -18.81 -10.54 -15.59
N GLY A 494 -20.00 -10.85 -16.12
CA GLY A 494 -20.26 -12.05 -16.92
C GLY A 494 -21.71 -12.18 -17.37
N LYS A 495 -22.11 -13.38 -17.80
CA LYS A 495 -23.49 -13.65 -18.26
C LYS A 495 -24.39 -14.08 -17.11
N ARG A 496 -23.83 -14.75 -16.11
CA ARG A 496 -24.54 -15.21 -14.90
C ARG A 496 -24.33 -14.22 -13.77
N THR A 497 -25.30 -14.14 -12.87
CA THR A 497 -25.19 -13.33 -11.65
C THR A 497 -24.07 -13.79 -10.72
N SER A 498 -23.58 -15.03 -10.85
CA SER A 498 -22.45 -15.57 -10.11
C SER A 498 -21.09 -15.40 -10.79
N ASP A 499 -21.06 -14.91 -12.04
CA ASP A 499 -19.82 -14.72 -12.78
C ASP A 499 -19.03 -13.54 -12.21
N LYS A 500 -17.71 -13.72 -12.09
CA LYS A 500 -16.80 -12.74 -11.47
C LYS A 500 -15.72 -12.30 -12.42
N PHE A 501 -15.25 -11.06 -12.27
CA PHE A 501 -13.96 -10.65 -12.82
C PHE A 501 -12.84 -11.08 -11.87
N SER A 502 -11.87 -11.87 -12.34
CA SER A 502 -10.74 -12.33 -11.53
C SER A 502 -9.38 -12.03 -12.14
N ALA A 503 -8.58 -11.21 -11.46
CA ALA A 503 -7.21 -10.87 -11.83
C ALA A 503 -6.49 -10.14 -10.69
N PHE A 504 -5.17 -10.14 -10.71
CA PHE A 504 -4.36 -9.13 -10.02
C PHE A 504 -4.09 -7.96 -10.97
N VAL A 505 -4.50 -6.75 -10.59
CA VAL A 505 -4.43 -5.56 -11.44
C VAL A 505 -3.54 -4.49 -10.79
N TYR A 506 -2.55 -4.01 -11.55
CA TYR A 506 -1.56 -3.04 -11.08
C TYR A 506 -1.41 -1.88 -12.07
N GLY A 507 -1.67 -0.65 -11.64
CA GLY A 507 -1.60 0.54 -12.48
C GLY A 507 -1.38 1.82 -11.68
N PRO A 508 -0.14 2.18 -11.33
CA PRO A 508 0.12 3.26 -10.39
C PRO A 508 -0.31 4.66 -10.84
N LYS A 509 -0.46 4.91 -12.14
CA LYS A 509 -1.04 6.14 -12.70
C LYS A 509 -2.40 5.92 -13.39
N THR A 510 -3.00 4.74 -13.23
CA THR A 510 -4.24 4.34 -13.92
C THR A 510 -5.46 4.58 -13.03
N THR A 511 -6.58 5.01 -13.63
CA THR A 511 -7.87 5.10 -12.94
C THR A 511 -8.72 3.86 -13.21
N PHE A 512 -9.10 3.15 -12.16
CA PHE A 512 -10.10 2.09 -12.22
C PHE A 512 -11.48 2.65 -11.89
N SER A 513 -12.49 2.31 -12.69
CA SER A 513 -13.85 2.78 -12.46
C SER A 513 -14.91 1.77 -12.89
N THR A 514 -16.07 1.84 -12.22
CA THR A 514 -17.29 1.12 -12.62
C THR A 514 -18.33 2.03 -13.26
N THR A 515 -17.97 3.30 -13.54
CA THR A 515 -18.85 4.31 -14.14
C THR A 515 -19.56 3.75 -15.35
N LYS A 516 -20.85 4.02 -15.47
CA LYS A 516 -21.59 3.76 -16.70
C LYS A 516 -22.34 4.97 -17.24
N SER A 517 -22.69 4.88 -18.51
CA SER A 517 -23.59 5.80 -19.20
C SER A 517 -25.00 5.74 -18.61
N LEU A 518 -25.59 6.91 -18.34
CA LEU A 518 -26.98 7.02 -17.89
C LEU A 518 -27.95 7.03 -19.09
N ALA A 519 -27.44 7.15 -20.31
CA ALA A 519 -28.24 7.18 -21.52
C ALA A 519 -29.12 5.92 -21.66
N PRO A 520 -30.40 6.07 -22.08
CA PRO A 520 -31.30 4.94 -22.32
C PRO A 520 -30.85 4.00 -23.44
N TYR A 521 -29.99 4.46 -24.34
CA TYR A 521 -29.47 3.70 -25.46
C TYR A 521 -27.94 3.75 -25.48
N TYR A 522 -27.33 2.73 -26.06
CA TYR A 522 -25.90 2.71 -26.40
C TYR A 522 -25.71 2.36 -27.87
N GLN A 523 -24.58 2.78 -28.45
CA GLN A 523 -24.20 2.37 -29.80
C GLN A 523 -23.89 0.87 -29.85
N LYS A 524 -24.68 0.13 -30.62
CA LYS A 524 -24.39 -1.25 -30.94
C LYS A 524 -23.25 -1.28 -31.96
N PRO A 525 -22.14 -2.00 -31.68
CA PRO A 525 -21.04 -2.04 -32.63
C PRO A 525 -21.43 -2.69 -33.95
N VAL A 526 -21.18 -2.00 -35.05
CA VAL A 526 -21.40 -2.49 -36.42
C VAL A 526 -20.07 -2.51 -37.18
N THR A 527 -19.83 -3.59 -37.92
CA THR A 527 -18.64 -3.77 -38.76
C THR A 527 -18.57 -2.72 -39.86
N GLY A 528 -17.37 -2.19 -40.09
CA GLY A 528 -17.16 -1.16 -41.12
C GLY A 528 -17.73 0.21 -40.75
N MET A 529 -18.39 0.33 -39.59
CA MET A 529 -18.96 1.58 -39.10
C MET A 529 -18.14 2.14 -37.95
N ARG A 530 -18.22 3.46 -37.81
CA ARG A 530 -17.60 4.18 -36.69
C ARG A 530 -18.28 3.82 -35.38
N ASN A 531 -17.50 3.66 -34.32
CA ASN A 531 -18.00 3.30 -33.00
C ASN A 531 -17.45 4.21 -31.91
N ILE A 532 -18.30 4.60 -30.97
CA ILE A 532 -17.90 5.28 -29.76
C ILE A 532 -17.07 4.35 -28.87
N VAL A 533 -16.01 4.89 -28.27
CA VAL A 533 -15.19 4.22 -27.26
C VAL A 533 -14.86 5.17 -26.13
N ILE A 534 -14.49 4.63 -24.97
CA ILE A 534 -13.93 5.43 -23.88
C ILE A 534 -12.45 5.07 -23.75
N SER A 535 -11.59 6.04 -23.96
CA SER A 535 -10.14 5.89 -23.77
C SER A 535 -9.65 7.02 -22.88
N ARG A 536 -8.75 6.71 -21.95
CA ARG A 536 -8.19 7.67 -20.99
C ARG A 536 -9.26 8.50 -20.25
N GLY A 537 -10.40 7.88 -19.95
CA GLY A 537 -11.51 8.49 -19.20
C GLY A 537 -12.32 9.54 -19.97
N VAL A 538 -12.09 9.68 -21.28
CA VAL A 538 -12.79 10.64 -22.14
C VAL A 538 -13.45 9.92 -23.31
N TYR A 539 -14.47 10.55 -23.90
CA TYR A 539 -15.11 10.02 -25.09
C TYR A 539 -14.15 10.06 -26.29
N GLY A 540 -14.13 8.98 -27.05
CA GLY A 540 -13.41 8.85 -28.30
C GLY A 540 -14.20 8.02 -29.30
N PHE A 541 -13.67 7.86 -30.51
CA PHE A 541 -14.23 6.96 -31.51
C PHE A 541 -13.15 6.16 -32.22
N ILE A 542 -13.56 5.05 -32.83
CA ILE A 542 -12.77 4.23 -33.75
C ILE A 542 -13.52 4.15 -35.07
N ASP A 543 -12.83 4.16 -36.20
CA ASP A 543 -13.49 4.20 -37.52
C ASP A 543 -14.05 2.83 -37.93
N ASN A 544 -13.35 1.73 -37.60
CA ASN A 544 -13.82 0.38 -37.89
C ASN A 544 -13.29 -0.63 -36.84
N PRO A 545 -14.16 -1.28 -36.07
CA PRO A 545 -13.76 -2.19 -34.99
C PRO A 545 -13.09 -3.48 -35.50
N ASP A 546 -13.38 -3.90 -36.73
CA ASP A 546 -12.78 -5.07 -37.39
C ASP A 546 -11.67 -4.67 -38.38
N GLY A 547 -11.34 -3.38 -38.45
CA GLY A 547 -10.38 -2.82 -39.40
C GLY A 547 -8.91 -3.05 -39.02
N PRO A 548 -7.97 -2.59 -39.85
CA PRO A 548 -6.55 -2.53 -39.50
C PRO A 548 -6.27 -1.68 -38.24
N LYS A 549 -5.05 -1.74 -37.72
CA LYS A 549 -4.64 -1.07 -36.46
C LYS A 549 -5.07 0.40 -36.37
N HIS A 550 -4.88 1.18 -37.45
CA HIS A 550 -5.19 2.60 -37.47
C HIS A 550 -6.69 2.92 -37.36
N ASP A 551 -7.55 1.99 -37.78
CA ASP A 551 -9.01 2.13 -37.66
C ASP A 551 -9.51 1.79 -36.25
N ARG A 552 -8.80 0.90 -35.56
CA ARG A 552 -9.10 0.45 -34.19
C ARG A 552 -8.47 1.32 -33.11
N SER A 553 -7.62 2.28 -33.49
CA SER A 553 -6.96 3.19 -32.57
C SER A 553 -7.93 4.31 -32.15
N PRO A 554 -8.11 4.56 -30.84
CA PRO A 554 -9.06 5.55 -30.35
C PRO A 554 -8.66 6.99 -30.73
N ARG A 555 -9.61 7.76 -31.25
CA ARG A 555 -9.48 9.20 -31.52
C ARG A 555 -10.36 9.98 -30.56
N LEU A 556 -9.77 10.89 -29.79
CA LEU A 556 -10.48 11.56 -28.69
C LEU A 556 -11.42 12.64 -29.23
N ILE A 557 -12.56 12.82 -28.56
CA ILE A 557 -13.57 13.81 -28.92
C ILE A 557 -13.43 15.04 -28.01
N LYS A 558 -13.33 16.21 -28.65
CA LYS A 558 -13.29 17.52 -28.03
C LYS A 558 -14.62 18.25 -28.20
N SER A 559 -14.97 19.06 -27.22
CA SER A 559 -16.05 20.04 -27.31
C SER A 559 -15.71 21.15 -28.31
N PRO A 560 -16.68 22.01 -28.68
CA PRO A 560 -16.45 23.08 -29.65
C PRO A 560 -15.35 24.07 -29.28
N ASN A 561 -15.09 24.26 -27.98
CA ASN A 561 -13.99 25.08 -27.46
C ASN A 561 -12.64 24.31 -27.31
N GLY A 562 -12.49 23.14 -27.93
CA GLY A 562 -11.21 22.40 -27.99
C GLY A 562 -10.87 21.61 -26.73
N LYS A 563 -11.81 21.47 -25.80
CA LYS A 563 -11.66 20.82 -24.49
C LYS A 563 -12.05 19.34 -24.57
N LEU A 564 -11.35 18.43 -23.89
CA LEU A 564 -11.75 16.99 -23.89
C LEU A 564 -13.08 16.79 -23.16
N ILE A 565 -13.89 15.83 -23.57
CA ILE A 565 -15.19 15.54 -22.94
C ILE A 565 -15.07 14.32 -22.02
N PRO A 566 -15.16 14.46 -20.69
CA PRO A 566 -15.04 13.34 -19.75
C PRO A 566 -16.21 12.38 -19.84
N PHE A 567 -15.93 11.09 -19.66
CA PHE A 567 -16.95 10.06 -19.45
C PHE A 567 -17.44 10.10 -18.00
N GLN A 568 -18.42 10.98 -17.72
CA GLN A 568 -18.94 11.20 -16.37
C GLN A 568 -20.46 11.01 -16.32
N ASN A 569 -20.94 10.29 -15.30
CA ASN A 569 -22.37 10.05 -15.11
C ASN A 569 -23.07 11.27 -14.44
N LYS A 570 -22.42 11.93 -13.48
CA LYS A 570 -22.99 13.05 -12.71
C LYS A 570 -22.30 14.37 -13.02
N THR A 571 -23.03 15.47 -12.83
CA THR A 571 -22.58 16.84 -13.14
C THR A 571 -21.41 17.25 -12.25
N SER A 572 -20.34 17.76 -12.85
CA SER A 572 -19.19 18.36 -12.16
C SER A 572 -19.31 19.88 -12.16
N ARG A 573 -19.05 20.55 -11.03
CA ARG A 573 -19.08 22.03 -10.95
C ARG A 573 -17.93 22.72 -11.71
N TYR A 574 -16.92 21.96 -12.13
CA TYR A 574 -15.64 22.49 -12.62
C TYR A 574 -15.54 22.66 -14.13
N TRP A 575 -16.62 22.33 -14.82
CA TRP A 575 -16.63 22.11 -16.25
C TRP A 575 -17.61 23.04 -16.94
N ASP A 576 -17.41 23.25 -18.24
CA ASP A 576 -18.31 24.01 -19.10
C ASP A 576 -19.77 23.58 -18.81
N SER A 577 -20.55 24.51 -18.25
CA SER A 577 -21.85 24.21 -17.64
C SER A 577 -22.82 23.56 -18.63
N TYR A 578 -22.62 23.81 -19.92
CA TYR A 578 -23.39 23.23 -21.00
C TYR A 578 -22.99 21.78 -21.29
N MET A 579 -21.70 21.47 -21.37
CA MET A 579 -21.19 20.12 -21.70
C MET A 579 -21.37 19.12 -20.56
N ASN A 580 -21.51 19.59 -19.31
CA ASN A 580 -21.71 18.73 -18.15
C ASN A 580 -22.96 17.86 -18.18
N ASN A 581 -24.00 18.31 -18.89
CA ASN A 581 -25.25 17.60 -19.01
C ASN A 581 -25.26 16.63 -20.20
N LEU A 582 -24.25 16.67 -21.06
CA LEU A 582 -24.24 15.91 -22.31
C LEU A 582 -23.48 14.58 -22.13
N GLU A 583 -24.07 13.51 -22.64
CA GLU A 583 -23.39 12.22 -22.85
C GLU A 583 -23.37 11.90 -24.35
N ILE A 584 -22.21 11.49 -24.87
CA ILE A 584 -22.11 11.01 -26.24
C ILE A 584 -22.51 9.53 -26.27
N ILE A 585 -23.56 9.21 -27.03
CA ILE A 585 -24.11 7.86 -27.14
C ILE A 585 -23.51 7.09 -28.30
N ALA A 586 -23.30 7.76 -29.43
CA ALA A 586 -22.85 7.14 -30.66
C ALA A 586 -22.08 8.14 -31.51
N THR A 587 -21.28 7.62 -32.44
CA THR A 587 -20.67 8.39 -33.51
C THR A 587 -20.94 7.73 -34.84
N GLY A 588 -21.10 8.53 -35.89
CA GLY A 588 -21.45 8.03 -37.21
C GLY A 588 -20.76 8.81 -38.32
N ARG A 589 -20.76 8.20 -39.50
CA ARG A 589 -20.32 8.80 -40.76
C ARG A 589 -21.46 8.68 -41.75
N LYS A 590 -21.72 9.75 -42.48
CA LYS A 590 -22.77 9.83 -43.48
C LYS A 590 -22.61 8.71 -44.52
N ILE A 591 -23.65 7.89 -44.66
CA ILE A 591 -23.75 6.80 -45.65
C ILE A 591 -24.76 7.11 -46.75
N SER A 592 -25.71 7.99 -46.48
CA SER A 592 -26.69 8.49 -47.45
C SER A 592 -27.02 9.95 -47.14
N ASN A 593 -27.61 10.67 -48.11
CA ASN A 593 -27.85 12.10 -47.97
C ASN A 593 -29.20 12.40 -47.29
N PRO A 594 -29.24 13.04 -46.09
CA PRO A 594 -30.50 13.43 -45.46
C PRO A 594 -31.09 14.73 -46.03
N GLY A 595 -30.38 15.42 -46.94
CA GLY A 595 -30.71 16.78 -47.43
C GLY A 595 -29.49 17.72 -47.31
N SER A 596 -29.48 18.84 -48.03
CA SER A 596 -28.32 19.75 -48.09
C SER A 596 -28.07 20.51 -46.79
N THR A 597 -26.78 20.71 -46.47
CA THR A 597 -26.14 21.42 -45.33
C THR A 597 -25.72 20.63 -44.09
N HIS A 598 -25.95 19.32 -44.00
CA HIS A 598 -25.53 18.53 -42.84
C HIS A 598 -24.10 17.97 -42.92
N TYR A 599 -23.41 17.93 -41.77
CA TYR A 599 -22.02 17.46 -41.63
C TYR A 599 -21.86 15.97 -41.97
N ASP A 600 -20.71 15.60 -42.53
CA ASP A 600 -20.40 14.21 -42.89
C ASP A 600 -20.16 13.31 -41.69
N ASN A 601 -19.69 13.87 -40.57
CA ASN A 601 -19.43 13.13 -39.35
C ASN A 601 -20.29 13.73 -38.24
N VAL A 602 -20.92 12.86 -37.45
CA VAL A 602 -21.79 13.29 -36.37
C VAL A 602 -21.54 12.50 -35.09
N ALA A 603 -21.88 13.13 -33.97
CA ALA A 603 -22.03 12.50 -32.68
C ALA A 603 -23.50 12.58 -32.25
N LEU A 604 -24.09 11.45 -31.85
CA LEU A 604 -25.37 11.41 -31.18
C LEU A 604 -25.16 11.71 -29.70
N VAL A 605 -25.83 12.75 -29.21
CA VAL A 605 -25.68 13.26 -27.86
C VAL A 605 -27.02 13.22 -27.13
N TRP A 606 -27.00 12.81 -25.86
CA TRP A 606 -28.13 12.87 -24.95
C TRP A 606 -27.89 13.88 -23.83
N ASP A 607 -28.86 14.77 -23.66
CA ASP A 607 -28.90 15.72 -22.56
C ASP A 607 -29.55 15.06 -21.35
N LYS A 608 -28.75 14.75 -20.32
CA LYS A 608 -29.19 14.16 -19.05
C LYS A 608 -30.26 14.97 -18.34
N LYS A 609 -30.16 16.31 -18.41
CA LYS A 609 -31.02 17.23 -17.65
C LYS A 609 -32.39 17.33 -18.32
N ASN A 610 -32.39 17.59 -19.63
CA ASN A 610 -33.62 17.80 -20.38
C ASN A 610 -34.22 16.49 -20.92
N ARG A 611 -33.45 15.40 -20.95
CA ARG A 611 -33.79 14.09 -21.53
C ARG A 611 -34.04 14.14 -23.04
N PHE A 612 -33.35 15.04 -23.74
CA PHE A 612 -33.45 15.22 -25.19
C PHE A 612 -32.23 14.65 -25.93
N TYR A 613 -32.45 14.19 -27.16
CA TYR A 613 -31.43 13.70 -28.08
C TYR A 613 -31.13 14.75 -29.16
N SER A 614 -29.89 14.76 -29.63
CA SER A 614 -29.49 15.58 -30.77
C SER A 614 -28.33 14.96 -31.54
N LEU A 615 -28.27 15.24 -32.84
CA LEU A 615 -27.05 15.04 -33.62
C LEU A 615 -26.23 16.33 -33.62
N ARG A 616 -24.92 16.17 -33.40
CA ARG A 616 -23.93 17.24 -33.45
C ARG A 616 -22.96 16.94 -34.57
N GLY A 617 -22.72 17.91 -35.44
CA GLY A 617 -21.64 17.83 -36.43
C GLY A 617 -20.29 17.67 -35.74
N MET A 618 -19.37 16.97 -36.37
CA MET A 618 -18.03 16.74 -35.87
C MET A 618 -17.01 16.98 -36.99
N ASN A 619 -16.05 17.86 -36.73
CA ASN A 619 -14.88 18.03 -37.58
C ASN A 619 -13.82 17.03 -37.17
N ILE A 620 -13.24 16.32 -38.13
CA ILE A 620 -12.19 15.34 -37.89
C ILE A 620 -10.91 15.89 -38.52
N THR A 621 -9.91 16.20 -37.69
CA THR A 621 -8.62 16.73 -38.17
C THR A 621 -7.64 15.59 -38.44
N SER A 622 -6.90 15.69 -39.54
CA SER A 622 -5.81 14.77 -39.92
C SER A 622 -4.46 15.45 -39.67
N ASN A 623 -3.79 15.09 -38.58
CA ASN A 623 -2.56 15.79 -38.16
C ASN A 623 -1.27 14.95 -38.27
N PHE A 624 -1.32 13.69 -38.71
CA PHE A 624 -0.11 12.85 -38.77
C PHE A 624 0.05 12.13 -40.12
N GLN A 625 1.22 12.28 -40.74
CA GLN A 625 1.69 11.38 -41.80
C GLN A 625 2.65 10.37 -41.18
N SER A 626 2.30 9.09 -41.23
CA SER A 626 3.25 8.00 -40.96
C SER A 626 3.23 7.06 -42.16
N GLY A 627 4.33 7.01 -42.91
CA GLY A 627 4.47 6.13 -44.08
C GLY A 627 3.52 6.46 -45.25
N GLY A 628 3.16 7.74 -45.44
CA GLY A 628 2.30 8.18 -46.56
C GLY A 628 0.80 8.15 -46.30
N ASN A 629 0.35 7.65 -45.14
CA ASN A 629 -1.07 7.65 -44.75
C ASN A 629 -1.39 8.77 -43.76
N ASN A 630 -2.42 9.58 -44.04
CA ASN A 630 -2.97 10.57 -43.13
C ASN A 630 -3.77 9.88 -42.02
N ILE A 631 -3.24 9.85 -40.79
CA ILE A 631 -3.97 9.34 -39.63
C ILE A 631 -4.62 10.52 -38.91
N SER A 632 -5.94 10.49 -38.81
CA SER A 632 -6.67 11.45 -37.98
C SER A 632 -6.47 11.15 -36.51
N THR A 633 -6.31 12.20 -35.71
CA THR A 633 -5.92 12.07 -34.29
C THR A 633 -7.02 12.52 -33.33
N GLU A 634 -7.94 13.38 -33.78
CA GLU A 634 -8.96 14.00 -32.92
C GLU A 634 -10.26 14.31 -33.70
N GLY A 635 -11.39 14.25 -32.99
CA GLY A 635 -12.67 14.80 -33.46
C GLY A 635 -13.07 16.00 -32.60
N GLN A 636 -13.60 17.05 -33.20
CA GLN A 636 -14.08 18.24 -32.52
C GLN A 636 -15.56 18.47 -32.85
N LEU A 637 -16.40 18.54 -31.82
CA LEU A 637 -17.81 18.88 -31.98
C LEU A 637 -17.96 20.30 -32.52
N VAL A 638 -18.92 20.49 -33.40
CA VAL A 638 -19.21 21.78 -34.03
C VAL A 638 -20.11 22.62 -33.10
N PRO A 639 -19.90 23.95 -33.00
CA PRO A 639 -20.81 24.84 -32.28
C PRO A 639 -22.26 24.76 -32.80
N ILE A 640 -23.24 24.90 -31.90
CA ILE A 640 -24.67 24.71 -32.19
C ILE A 640 -25.20 25.73 -33.21
N ASN A 641 -24.63 26.93 -33.22
CA ASN A 641 -25.00 28.03 -34.09
C ASN A 641 -24.48 27.89 -35.53
N VAL A 642 -23.71 26.84 -35.83
CA VAL A 642 -23.25 26.58 -37.20
C VAL A 642 -24.34 25.86 -37.98
N ASN A 643 -24.69 26.40 -39.14
CA ASN A 643 -25.75 25.86 -39.98
C ASN A 643 -25.50 24.37 -40.32
N GLY A 644 -26.54 23.55 -40.15
CA GLY A 644 -26.51 22.09 -40.35
C GLY A 644 -25.62 21.28 -39.39
N GLY A 645 -24.96 21.94 -38.43
CA GLY A 645 -24.15 21.30 -37.36
C GLY A 645 -24.95 20.78 -36.17
N TYR A 646 -26.27 21.01 -36.16
CA TYR A 646 -27.17 20.56 -35.10
C TYR A 646 -28.50 20.07 -35.66
N VAL A 647 -28.93 18.89 -35.22
CA VAL A 647 -30.28 18.37 -35.49
C VAL A 647 -30.93 17.98 -34.15
N PRO A 648 -32.00 18.68 -33.71
CA PRO A 648 -32.75 18.27 -32.54
C PRO A 648 -33.57 17.03 -32.86
N LEU A 649 -33.43 15.98 -32.06
CA LEU A 649 -34.18 14.72 -32.23
C LEU A 649 -35.32 14.57 -31.23
N GLY A 650 -35.49 15.45 -30.24
CA GLY A 650 -36.59 15.30 -29.29
C GLY A 650 -36.29 14.28 -28.19
N ASN A 651 -37.34 13.64 -27.67
CA ASN A 651 -37.22 12.65 -26.58
C ASN A 651 -36.84 11.23 -27.06
N THR A 652 -36.58 11.06 -28.36
CA THR A 652 -36.22 9.77 -28.96
C THR A 652 -35.06 9.96 -29.96
N PRO A 653 -34.07 9.04 -30.01
CA PRO A 653 -33.02 9.11 -31.02
C PRO A 653 -33.52 8.70 -32.41
N PHE A 654 -34.73 8.14 -32.51
CA PHE A 654 -35.29 7.58 -33.76
C PHE A 654 -36.11 8.57 -34.58
N THR A 655 -36.06 9.87 -34.26
CA THR A 655 -36.83 10.90 -34.97
C THR A 655 -36.57 10.86 -36.47
N LEU A 656 -37.66 10.98 -37.24
CA LEU A 656 -37.64 10.87 -38.68
C LEU A 656 -37.19 12.19 -39.32
N ALA A 657 -36.41 12.06 -40.38
CA ALA A 657 -36.14 13.15 -41.31
C ALA A 657 -37.37 13.37 -42.23
N PRO A 658 -37.43 14.49 -42.98
CA PRO A 658 -38.58 14.82 -43.84
C PRO A 658 -38.94 13.74 -44.89
N ASN A 659 -37.99 12.88 -45.25
CA ASN A 659 -38.15 11.78 -46.20
C ASN A 659 -38.53 10.44 -45.54
N GLY A 660 -38.89 10.43 -44.26
CA GLY A 660 -39.43 9.26 -43.56
C GLY A 660 -38.41 8.28 -43.00
N GLN A 661 -37.11 8.45 -43.25
CA GLN A 661 -36.05 7.64 -42.62
C GLN A 661 -35.56 8.31 -41.32
N SER A 662 -35.13 7.52 -40.34
CA SER A 662 -34.57 8.08 -39.11
C SER A 662 -33.26 8.81 -39.36
N TRP A 663 -33.08 9.96 -38.69
CA TRP A 663 -31.85 10.77 -38.79
C TRP A 663 -30.58 9.97 -38.51
N ILE A 664 -30.60 9.07 -37.53
CA ILE A 664 -29.42 8.27 -37.15
C ILE A 664 -29.04 7.23 -38.21
N SER A 665 -30.01 6.76 -39.02
CA SER A 665 -29.78 5.78 -40.07
C SER A 665 -28.94 6.34 -41.22
N TYR A 666 -29.04 7.66 -41.51
CA TYR A 666 -28.19 8.35 -42.48
C TYR A 666 -26.70 8.30 -42.16
N TYR A 667 -26.35 7.96 -40.91
CA TYR A 667 -24.98 7.95 -40.41
C TYR A 667 -24.49 6.56 -39.98
N GLY A 668 -25.24 5.51 -40.32
CA GLY A 668 -24.88 4.14 -39.97
C GLY A 668 -24.89 3.85 -38.46
N ILE A 669 -25.67 4.61 -37.69
CA ILE A 669 -25.75 4.44 -36.23
C ILE A 669 -26.84 3.42 -35.90
N GLU A 670 -26.43 2.29 -35.30
CA GLU A 670 -27.34 1.33 -34.67
C GLU A 670 -27.32 1.50 -33.14
N LEU A 671 -28.50 1.44 -32.52
CA LEU A 671 -28.67 1.61 -31.09
C LEU A 671 -29.36 0.39 -30.47
N GLU A 672 -28.93 0.04 -29.26
CA GLU A 672 -29.61 -0.93 -28.40
C GLU A 672 -29.96 -0.28 -27.05
N LYS A 673 -30.98 -0.81 -26.38
CA LYS A 673 -31.40 -0.32 -25.05
C LYS A 673 -30.33 -0.65 -24.02
N ASN A 674 -29.99 0.34 -23.20
CA ASN A 674 -29.05 0.20 -22.10
C ASN A 674 -29.75 -0.32 -20.84
N GLU A 675 -29.22 -1.38 -20.23
CA GLU A 675 -29.75 -1.91 -18.97
C GLU A 675 -29.24 -1.11 -17.77
N GLN A 676 -30.18 -0.58 -16.99
CA GLN A 676 -29.89 0.47 -16.01
C GLN A 676 -29.43 -0.04 -14.63
N LYS A 677 -29.49 -1.33 -14.30
CA LYS A 677 -28.95 -1.85 -13.03
C LYS A 677 -28.43 -3.28 -13.21
N VAL A 678 -27.11 -3.46 -13.09
CA VAL A 678 -26.48 -4.78 -13.09
C VAL A 678 -25.40 -4.78 -12.01
N ASP A 679 -25.46 -5.79 -11.15
CA ASP A 679 -24.47 -6.00 -10.11
C ASP A 679 -23.16 -6.48 -10.74
N LYS A 680 -22.05 -6.04 -10.16
CA LYS A 680 -20.69 -6.33 -10.63
C LYS A 680 -19.99 -7.14 -9.57
N ASN A 681 -19.50 -8.33 -9.91
CA ASN A 681 -18.85 -9.22 -8.94
C ASN A 681 -17.35 -9.35 -9.24
N PHE A 682 -16.53 -9.10 -8.23
CA PHE A 682 -15.08 -9.09 -8.35
C PHE A 682 -14.46 -10.14 -7.43
N LYS A 683 -13.49 -10.88 -7.96
CA LYS A 683 -12.52 -11.69 -7.20
C LYS A 683 -11.13 -11.23 -7.64
N SER A 684 -10.76 -10.00 -7.31
CA SER A 684 -9.55 -9.37 -7.83
C SER A 684 -8.81 -8.59 -6.77
N ILE A 685 -7.53 -8.34 -7.01
CA ILE A 685 -6.76 -7.34 -6.27
C ILE A 685 -6.48 -6.18 -7.20
N VAL A 686 -6.71 -4.96 -6.75
CA VAL A 686 -6.57 -3.75 -7.58
C VAL A 686 -5.73 -2.71 -6.84
N TRP A 687 -4.57 -2.40 -7.40
CA TRP A 687 -3.67 -1.33 -6.92
C TRP A 687 -3.54 -0.27 -8.01
N MET A 688 -4.23 0.86 -7.81
CA MET A 688 -4.45 1.89 -8.84
C MET A 688 -4.18 3.29 -8.29
N LYS A 689 -4.02 4.28 -9.19
CA LYS A 689 -4.01 5.70 -8.79
C LYS A 689 -5.36 6.06 -8.17
N ASN A 690 -6.43 5.80 -8.92
CA ASN A 690 -7.79 6.11 -8.50
C ASN A 690 -8.68 4.87 -8.59
N VAL A 691 -9.61 4.73 -7.65
CA VAL A 691 -10.67 3.71 -7.66
C VAL A 691 -12.00 4.41 -7.46
N CYS A 692 -12.75 4.55 -8.55
CA CYS A 692 -13.95 5.36 -8.61
C CYS A 692 -15.17 4.50 -8.94
N PHE A 693 -15.86 4.06 -7.89
CA PHE A 693 -17.12 3.35 -8.02
C PHE A 693 -18.27 4.31 -8.27
N ASP A 694 -19.40 3.77 -8.70
CA ASP A 694 -20.62 4.52 -8.94
C ASP A 694 -21.80 3.84 -8.27
N ASP A 695 -22.93 4.54 -8.21
CA ASP A 695 -24.11 4.02 -7.53
C ASP A 695 -24.99 3.15 -8.48
N SER A 696 -24.41 2.65 -9.58
CA SER A 696 -25.14 1.92 -10.64
C SER A 696 -25.13 0.40 -10.40
N GLY A 697 -25.91 -0.04 -9.42
CA GLY A 697 -25.95 -1.44 -8.95
C GLY A 697 -24.98 -1.70 -7.80
N PHE A 698 -24.96 -2.92 -7.27
CA PHE A 698 -24.00 -3.32 -6.23
C PHE A 698 -22.65 -3.70 -6.85
N ILE A 699 -21.58 -3.33 -6.14
CA ILE A 699 -20.21 -3.72 -6.46
C ILE A 699 -19.78 -4.70 -5.39
N ASN A 700 -19.97 -5.99 -5.69
CA ASN A 700 -19.67 -7.09 -4.79
C ASN A 700 -18.21 -7.49 -4.96
N TRP A 701 -17.45 -7.51 -3.87
CA TRP A 701 -16.03 -7.86 -3.90
C TRP A 701 -15.75 -9.03 -2.96
N ASP A 702 -15.10 -10.06 -3.50
CA ASP A 702 -14.72 -11.27 -2.79
C ASP A 702 -13.27 -11.15 -2.31
N PHE A 703 -13.07 -11.10 -0.99
CA PHE A 703 -11.74 -11.01 -0.38
C PHE A 703 -11.19 -12.43 -0.20
N ASP A 704 -10.14 -12.79 -0.95
CA ASP A 704 -9.54 -14.12 -0.87
C ASP A 704 -8.34 -14.11 0.11
N LEU A 705 -8.48 -14.81 1.24
CA LEU A 705 -7.53 -14.81 2.37
C LEU A 705 -6.14 -15.32 1.98
N ASP A 706 -6.10 -16.32 1.12
CA ASP A 706 -4.87 -17.02 0.75
C ASP A 706 -4.12 -16.30 -0.39
N LEU A 707 -4.76 -15.29 -0.98
CA LEU A 707 -4.26 -14.64 -2.18
C LEU A 707 -2.96 -13.88 -1.92
N SER A 708 -2.76 -13.35 -0.72
CA SER A 708 -1.51 -12.73 -0.31
C SER A 708 -0.33 -13.72 -0.41
N THR A 709 -0.46 -14.88 0.22
CA THR A 709 0.52 -15.98 0.19
C THR A 709 0.77 -16.45 -1.24
N LYS A 710 -0.29 -16.66 -2.02
CA LYS A 710 -0.18 -17.13 -3.41
C LYS A 710 0.54 -16.13 -4.33
N LEU A 711 0.38 -14.82 -4.11
CA LEU A 711 1.12 -13.81 -4.86
C LEU A 711 2.58 -13.72 -4.43
N VAL A 712 2.88 -13.89 -3.13
CA VAL A 712 4.26 -14.01 -2.62
C VAL A 712 4.95 -15.19 -3.29
N GLU A 713 4.30 -16.36 -3.30
CA GLU A 713 4.78 -17.57 -3.96
C GLU A 713 5.00 -17.37 -5.46
N ARG A 714 4.08 -16.67 -6.14
CA ARG A 714 4.22 -16.41 -7.59
C ARG A 714 5.39 -15.48 -7.91
N PHE A 715 5.52 -14.37 -7.20
CA PHE A 715 6.49 -13.33 -7.57
C PHE A 715 7.86 -13.48 -6.90
N GLY A 716 7.97 -14.35 -5.88
CA GLY A 716 9.21 -14.75 -5.21
C GLY A 716 9.89 -13.62 -4.44
N ASN A 717 9.97 -13.71 -3.11
CA ASN A 717 10.74 -12.83 -2.18
C ASN A 717 10.83 -11.32 -2.53
N ILE A 718 9.85 -10.76 -3.23
CA ILE A 718 9.56 -9.34 -3.12
C ILE A 718 9.00 -9.19 -1.72
N ASP A 719 9.54 -8.28 -0.91
CA ASP A 719 8.90 -7.84 0.34
C ASP A 719 7.46 -7.49 -0.01
N PHE A 720 6.53 -8.42 0.23
CA PHE A 720 5.19 -8.36 -0.35
C PHE A 720 4.37 -7.37 0.46
N ASN A 721 4.68 -6.10 0.20
CA ASN A 721 4.27 -4.93 0.95
C ASN A 721 2.92 -4.40 0.47
N TYR A 722 2.10 -5.29 -0.08
CA TYR A 722 0.74 -5.01 -0.56
C TYR A 722 -0.22 -4.92 0.63
N GLY A 723 0.05 -4.00 1.56
CA GLY A 723 -0.74 -3.84 2.76
C GLY A 723 -0.19 -2.79 3.73
N VAL A 724 -0.93 -2.58 4.81
CA VAL A 724 -0.52 -1.71 5.91
C VAL A 724 0.58 -2.39 6.74
N PRO A 725 1.72 -1.72 6.97
CA PRO A 725 2.82 -2.29 7.75
C PRO A 725 2.49 -2.45 9.23
N TYR A 726 2.87 -3.61 9.79
CA TYR A 726 3.22 -3.76 11.19
C TYR A 726 4.73 -4.00 11.29
N TYR A 727 5.45 -3.06 11.89
CA TYR A 727 6.91 -3.19 12.07
C TYR A 727 7.18 -4.11 13.26
N ARG A 728 8.01 -5.15 13.06
CA ARG A 728 8.43 -6.06 14.13
C ARG A 728 9.94 -6.16 14.23
N GLY A 729 10.43 -6.11 15.46
CA GLY A 729 11.82 -6.44 15.78
C GLY A 729 12.02 -7.95 15.84
N GLN A 730 12.81 -8.52 14.93
CA GLN A 730 12.99 -9.98 14.80
C GLN A 730 14.33 -10.48 15.36
N SER A 731 15.45 -9.92 14.91
CA SER A 731 16.78 -10.38 15.31
C SER A 731 17.49 -9.33 16.16
N VAL A 732 18.06 -9.74 17.28
CA VAL A 732 18.88 -8.89 18.14
C VAL A 732 20.34 -9.20 17.89
N ARG A 733 21.13 -8.20 17.47
CA ARG A 733 22.59 -8.26 17.45
C ARG A 733 23.12 -7.36 18.54
N VAL A 734 23.91 -7.92 19.45
CA VAL A 734 24.50 -7.20 20.57
C VAL A 734 25.96 -6.94 20.25
N TRP A 735 26.38 -5.68 20.26
CA TRP A 735 27.71 -5.29 19.75
C TRP A 735 28.64 -4.71 20.80
N ASP A 736 28.13 -4.14 21.89
CA ASP A 736 28.98 -3.40 22.83
C ASP A 736 28.46 -3.47 24.28
N THR A 737 29.37 -3.77 25.22
CA THR A 737 29.14 -3.74 26.67
C THR A 737 30.18 -2.82 27.32
N LEU A 738 29.81 -1.58 27.62
CA LEU A 738 30.66 -0.67 28.39
C LEU A 738 30.43 -0.88 29.89
N ARG A 739 31.53 -0.96 30.65
CA ARG A 739 31.54 -1.37 32.07
C ARG A 739 31.87 -0.17 32.97
N ASN A 740 31.11 0.00 34.05
CA ASN A 740 31.47 0.89 35.16
C ASN A 740 31.23 0.18 36.49
N PHE A 741 32.18 0.31 37.41
CA PHE A 741 32.12 -0.18 38.79
C PHE A 741 32.38 0.99 39.73
N ASP A 742 31.52 1.16 40.72
CA ASP A 742 31.65 2.17 41.78
C ASP A 742 32.22 1.57 43.07
#